data_AF-A0A7C6K391-F1
#
_entry.id   AF-A0A7C6K391-F1
#
_cell.length_a   1.000
_cell.length_b   1.000
_cell.length_c   1.000
_cell.angle_alpha   90.00
_cell.angle_beta   90.00
_cell.angle_gamma   90.00
#
_symmetry.space_group_name_H-M   'P 1'
#
loop_
_entity.id
_entity.type
_entity.pdbx_description
1 polymer ?
#
loop_
_entity_poly.entity_id
_entity_poly.type
_entity_poly.pdbx_seq_one_letter_code
_entity_poly.pdbx_strand_id
1 'polypeptide(L)'
;MKKNKILTLLLIVIIISISSLSYGAEDEKTLFILVDEMDFELMEEINNRNFSTGMMNSKSRGSYDELSYVTTIATGRKVKIKEGDFEGLKKEKNGSIKVVGYQSIIKDLNKNYPDFSKKIVFFGEKLKGEGIAYIGEDSSSIIACDKNGIIKNGEIETIYEEKWLKERTESFLKDSNILVLSYDIEGREERISLLNKYLEDMDDHNIVIIPKKLSDNMKKVVNSSLVPIMYKAPHIKPGILTSDSTKRKGIVTNLDIFPQIMSIYDVNNSVNIGKSFKIYSSNDPMKDIKTIYKEVINMTYITYIFHGIVYFIQVYFTYFFIKNRRDKYRDITFYYNFLIITIFISFILGFFNLHRSILAYLAICLMISYSISTWITDKKLNGVGIFSTLTYITMIIGIVFYPESIYNSYMGYNNLIAGARYYGFNNGAMGILLASSIISYFTVKKYLPNKALEKTFSIVYGILNIVILSSRFGVNTGGFFTSIVLFLIMIYTVFFEGKFTFKNAVILGLLGFLILYANLYIDLNSLDRGHAGSLIYRAKILGRKEVYEIIVFKLKELFKFTISPPWIIVLISQIFFIKSFWNKFKERSSYILEYRPEVHKEYFILLITAIVAFFVNDTGVIAFIYMIQYLLVLFVNISIAKEF
;
A
#
# COMPACT_ATOMS: atom_id res chain seq x y z
N MET A 1 10.86 46.29 -32.62
CA MET A 1 10.07 45.30 -33.39
C MET A 1 10.60 43.86 -33.37
N LYS A 2 11.91 43.57 -33.22
CA LYS A 2 12.43 42.17 -33.21
C LYS A 2 12.13 41.36 -31.93
N LYS A 3 12.04 42.01 -30.75
CA LYS A 3 11.84 41.31 -29.45
C LYS A 3 10.43 40.71 -29.28
N ASN A 4 9.40 41.37 -29.79
CA ASN A 4 8.02 40.87 -29.69
C ASN A 4 7.75 39.69 -30.62
N LYS A 5 8.41 39.62 -31.79
CA LYS A 5 8.28 38.46 -32.68
C LYS A 5 8.86 37.18 -32.07
N ILE A 6 9.97 37.27 -31.34
CA ILE A 6 10.58 36.12 -30.65
C ILE A 6 9.67 35.64 -29.51
N LEU A 7 9.09 36.57 -28.72
CA LEU A 7 8.19 36.21 -27.63
C LEU A 7 6.91 35.55 -28.13
N THR A 8 6.37 36.02 -29.26
CA THR A 8 5.17 35.44 -29.89
C THR A 8 5.46 34.06 -30.48
N LEU A 9 6.64 33.88 -31.09
CA LEU A 9 7.09 32.57 -31.58
C LEU A 9 7.28 31.57 -30.43
N LEU A 10 7.83 32.01 -29.30
CA LEU A 10 8.00 31.19 -28.09
C LEU A 10 6.66 30.83 -27.46
N LEU A 11 5.70 31.77 -27.44
CA LEU A 11 4.33 31.49 -26.97
C LEU A 11 3.59 30.52 -27.90
N ILE A 12 3.78 30.63 -29.22
CA ILE A 12 3.20 29.69 -30.18
C ILE A 12 3.85 28.32 -30.04
N VAL A 13 5.16 28.23 -29.86
CA VAL A 13 5.85 26.95 -29.60
C VAL A 13 5.41 26.36 -28.27
N ILE A 14 5.23 27.16 -27.21
CA ILE A 14 4.70 26.70 -25.92
C ILE A 14 3.24 26.24 -26.06
N ILE A 15 2.40 26.96 -26.80
CA ILE A 15 1.00 26.57 -27.06
C ILE A 15 0.95 25.30 -27.90
N ILE A 16 1.82 25.13 -28.90
CA ILE A 16 1.92 23.90 -29.70
C ILE A 16 2.52 22.73 -28.88
N SER A 17 3.40 23.04 -27.92
CA SER A 17 3.98 22.05 -27.00
C SER A 17 3.04 21.67 -25.85
N ILE A 18 2.02 22.48 -25.58
CA ILE A 18 0.98 22.25 -24.55
C ILE A 18 -0.31 21.73 -25.20
N SER A 19 -0.55 22.00 -26.48
CA SER A 19 -1.60 21.33 -27.23
C SER A 19 -1.15 19.89 -27.47
N SER A 20 -1.69 18.96 -26.69
CA SER A 20 -1.86 17.59 -27.13
C SER A 20 -2.61 17.65 -28.47
N LEU A 21 -1.88 17.56 -29.57
CA LEU A 21 -2.44 17.21 -30.87
C LEU A 21 -3.17 15.88 -30.66
N SER A 22 -4.48 15.96 -30.48
CA SER A 22 -5.38 14.84 -30.66
C SER A 22 -5.23 14.47 -32.13
N TYR A 23 -4.41 13.46 -32.39
CA TYR A 23 -4.51 12.68 -33.60
C TYR A 23 -5.96 12.18 -33.65
N GLY A 24 -6.60 12.34 -34.82
CA GLY A 24 -8.01 12.03 -35.01
C GLY A 24 -8.35 10.63 -34.51
N ALA A 25 -9.55 10.51 -33.92
CA ALA A 25 -10.15 9.25 -33.53
C ALA A 25 -10.16 8.28 -34.73
N GLU A 26 -9.18 7.39 -34.78
CA GLU A 26 -9.43 6.05 -35.30
C GLU A 26 -10.44 5.39 -34.36
N ASP A 27 -11.30 4.52 -34.89
CA ASP A 27 -12.26 3.75 -34.09
C ASP A 27 -11.48 2.80 -33.15
N GLU A 28 -11.02 3.32 -32.00
CA GLU A 28 -10.23 2.55 -31.04
C GLU A 28 -11.08 1.41 -30.48
N LYS A 29 -10.72 0.18 -30.82
CA LYS A 29 -11.44 -1.00 -30.35
C LYS A 29 -10.65 -1.70 -29.26
N THR A 30 -11.37 -2.23 -28.27
CA THR A 30 -10.80 -2.90 -27.10
C THR A 30 -11.33 -4.32 -26.99
N LEU A 31 -10.41 -5.29 -26.97
CA LEU A 31 -10.64 -6.66 -26.62
C LEU A 31 -10.19 -6.92 -25.18
N PHE A 32 -11.14 -7.17 -24.29
CA PHE A 32 -10.88 -7.48 -22.88
C PHE A 32 -11.09 -8.97 -22.61
N ILE A 33 -10.01 -9.72 -22.49
CA ILE A 33 -10.01 -11.17 -22.37
C ILE A 33 -9.81 -11.58 -20.90
N LEU A 34 -10.72 -12.40 -20.39
CA LEU A 34 -10.61 -13.05 -19.09
C LEU A 34 -10.33 -14.54 -19.32
N VAL A 35 -9.13 -14.97 -18.97
CA VAL A 35 -8.73 -16.39 -19.00
C VAL A 35 -8.96 -17.06 -17.67
N ASP A 36 -9.16 -18.37 -17.62
CA ASP A 36 -9.35 -19.12 -16.37
C ASP A 36 -8.18 -18.91 -15.41
N GLU A 37 -6.94 -19.13 -15.87
CA GLU A 37 -5.72 -18.88 -15.11
C GLU A 37 -4.56 -18.44 -15.99
N MET A 38 -3.56 -17.80 -15.38
CA MET A 38 -2.36 -17.34 -16.09
C MET A 38 -1.15 -17.36 -15.18
N ASP A 39 -0.08 -18.00 -15.65
CA ASP A 39 1.25 -17.98 -15.06
C ASP A 39 2.27 -17.45 -16.09
N PHE A 40 3.55 -17.50 -15.75
CA PHE A 40 4.58 -16.99 -16.65
C PHE A 40 4.86 -17.89 -17.86
N GLU A 41 4.55 -19.19 -17.79
CA GLU A 41 4.75 -20.12 -18.90
C GLU A 41 3.71 -19.84 -19.97
N LEU A 42 2.44 -19.76 -19.58
CA LEU A 42 1.37 -19.36 -20.49
C LEU A 42 1.62 -17.95 -21.05
N MET A 43 2.07 -17.00 -20.22
CA MET A 43 2.43 -15.69 -20.74
C MET A 43 3.50 -15.79 -21.82
N GLU A 44 4.54 -16.62 -21.65
CA GLU A 44 5.59 -16.78 -22.67
C GLU A 44 5.06 -17.40 -23.96
N GLU A 45 4.15 -18.38 -23.85
CA GLU A 45 3.47 -18.97 -25.00
C GLU A 45 2.57 -17.96 -25.74
N ILE A 46 2.00 -16.99 -25.02
CA ILE A 46 1.22 -15.89 -25.61
C ILE A 46 2.13 -14.75 -26.13
N ASN A 47 3.29 -14.54 -25.52
CA ASN A 47 4.10 -13.31 -25.62
C ASN A 47 5.02 -13.22 -26.85
N ASN A 48 4.73 -13.93 -27.94
CA ASN A 48 5.36 -13.65 -29.25
C ASN A 48 4.93 -12.28 -29.85
N ARG A 49 4.18 -11.46 -29.11
CA ARG A 49 3.30 -10.40 -29.65
C ARG A 49 3.48 -9.01 -29.05
N ASN A 50 4.62 -8.74 -28.39
CA ASN A 50 4.93 -7.39 -27.91
C ASN A 50 3.88 -6.88 -26.90
N PHE A 51 3.52 -7.68 -25.89
CA PHE A 51 2.66 -7.21 -24.80
C PHE A 51 3.46 -6.46 -23.75
N SER A 52 2.86 -5.39 -23.20
CA SER A 52 3.29 -4.87 -21.91
C SER A 52 2.85 -5.82 -20.80
N THR A 53 3.72 -6.05 -19.82
CA THR A 53 3.48 -7.04 -18.76
C THR A 53 3.47 -6.40 -17.38
N GLY A 54 2.69 -6.97 -16.47
CA GLY A 54 2.59 -6.52 -15.08
C GLY A 54 2.19 -7.64 -14.14
N MET A 55 2.31 -7.39 -12.84
CA MET A 55 1.65 -8.17 -11.79
C MET A 55 0.47 -7.37 -11.26
N MET A 56 -0.71 -7.94 -11.32
CA MET A 56 -1.93 -7.35 -10.79
C MET A 56 -2.25 -7.95 -9.41
N ASN A 57 -2.55 -7.09 -8.44
CA ASN A 57 -3.19 -7.54 -7.20
C ASN A 57 -4.69 -7.76 -7.45
N SER A 58 -5.14 -9.01 -7.33
CA SER A 58 -6.51 -9.47 -7.59
C SER A 58 -7.44 -9.45 -6.37
N LYS A 59 -7.01 -8.88 -5.22
CA LYS A 59 -7.83 -8.91 -4.00
C LYS A 59 -9.12 -8.08 -4.12
N SER A 60 -10.24 -8.75 -3.94
CA SER A 60 -11.54 -8.18 -3.55
C SER A 60 -11.64 -8.02 -2.03
N ARG A 61 -12.80 -7.63 -1.47
CA ARG A 61 -12.98 -7.68 0.00
C ARG A 61 -13.22 -9.13 0.42
N GLY A 62 -12.60 -9.55 1.52
CA GLY A 62 -12.81 -10.89 2.10
C GLY A 62 -11.93 -11.98 1.46
N SER A 63 -12.40 -13.23 1.53
CA SER A 63 -11.81 -14.36 0.79
C SER A 63 -12.05 -14.19 -0.70
N TYR A 64 -11.14 -14.74 -1.52
CA TYR A 64 -11.30 -14.75 -2.97
C TYR A 64 -12.55 -15.53 -3.37
N ASP A 65 -13.32 -14.93 -4.27
CA ASP A 65 -14.41 -15.53 -5.02
C ASP A 65 -14.49 -14.78 -6.36
N GLU A 66 -14.77 -15.50 -7.43
CA GLU A 66 -14.73 -14.95 -8.79
C GLU A 66 -15.76 -13.82 -8.98
N LEU A 67 -16.99 -14.01 -8.48
CA LEU A 67 -18.06 -13.03 -8.60
C LEU A 67 -17.69 -11.68 -7.96
N SER A 68 -17.11 -11.67 -6.76
CA SER A 68 -16.63 -10.44 -6.12
C SER A 68 -15.42 -9.85 -6.85
N TYR A 69 -14.57 -10.68 -7.46
CA TYR A 69 -13.42 -10.22 -8.25
C TYR A 69 -13.88 -9.48 -9.51
N VAL A 70 -14.74 -10.09 -10.33
CA VAL A 70 -15.28 -9.45 -11.55
C VAL A 70 -16.16 -8.25 -11.21
N THR A 71 -16.94 -8.31 -10.12
CA THR A 71 -17.73 -7.15 -9.65
C THR A 71 -16.82 -6.03 -9.12
N THR A 72 -15.67 -6.36 -8.54
CA THR A 72 -14.67 -5.36 -8.12
C THR A 72 -14.11 -4.61 -9.32
N ILE A 73 -13.83 -5.32 -10.42
CA ILE A 73 -13.41 -4.72 -11.70
C ILE A 73 -14.56 -3.87 -12.26
N ALA A 74 -15.76 -4.44 -12.37
CA ALA A 74 -16.93 -3.78 -12.94
C ALA A 74 -17.33 -2.50 -12.19
N THR A 75 -17.07 -2.41 -10.89
CA THR A 75 -17.43 -1.24 -10.07
C THR A 75 -16.26 -0.29 -9.81
N GLY A 76 -15.03 -0.70 -10.14
CA GLY A 76 -13.81 0.03 -9.79
C GLY A 76 -13.58 0.14 -8.28
N ARG A 77 -14.19 -0.76 -7.48
CA ARG A 77 -14.17 -0.73 -6.00
C ARG A 77 -14.13 -2.14 -5.44
N LYS A 78 -13.29 -2.37 -4.41
CA LYS A 78 -13.27 -3.66 -3.71
C LYS A 78 -14.62 -3.91 -3.02
N VAL A 79 -15.33 -4.94 -3.48
CA VAL A 79 -16.61 -5.40 -2.93
C VAL A 79 -16.53 -6.87 -2.49
N LYS A 80 -17.51 -7.32 -1.70
CA LYS A 80 -17.80 -8.73 -1.42
C LYS A 80 -19.26 -9.00 -1.78
N ILE A 81 -19.48 -10.04 -2.55
CA ILE A 81 -20.78 -10.60 -2.95
C ILE A 81 -20.91 -12.00 -2.34
N LYS A 82 -22.15 -12.40 -2.07
CA LYS A 82 -22.47 -13.76 -1.67
C LYS A 82 -22.27 -14.74 -2.84
N GLU A 83 -21.66 -15.90 -2.56
CA GLU A 83 -21.57 -16.98 -3.54
C GLU A 83 -22.96 -17.48 -3.96
N GLY A 84 -23.10 -17.79 -5.25
CA GLY A 84 -24.35 -18.29 -5.85
C GLY A 84 -25.35 -17.23 -6.30
N ASP A 85 -25.05 -15.94 -6.17
CA ASP A 85 -25.94 -14.86 -6.69
C ASP A 85 -25.92 -14.73 -8.22
N PHE A 86 -24.92 -15.30 -8.90
CA PHE A 86 -24.90 -15.44 -10.36
C PHE A 86 -25.52 -16.78 -10.75
N GLU A 87 -26.60 -16.74 -11.53
CA GLU A 87 -27.40 -17.92 -11.89
C GLU A 87 -27.25 -18.31 -13.39
N GLY A 88 -26.34 -17.67 -14.12
CA GLY A 88 -26.09 -17.91 -15.54
C GLY A 88 -26.61 -16.80 -16.46
N LEU A 89 -26.66 -17.09 -17.76
CA LEU A 89 -27.03 -16.15 -18.81
C LEU A 89 -28.23 -16.63 -19.62
N LYS A 90 -29.03 -15.68 -20.11
CA LYS A 90 -30.15 -15.98 -21.02
C LYS A 90 -30.13 -15.04 -22.21
N LYS A 91 -30.11 -15.62 -23.42
CA LYS A 91 -30.30 -14.85 -24.66
C LYS A 91 -31.77 -14.53 -24.86
N GLU A 92 -32.10 -13.25 -24.96
CA GLU A 92 -33.45 -12.73 -25.19
C GLU A 92 -33.80 -12.74 -26.69
N LYS A 93 -35.10 -12.67 -27.02
CA LYS A 93 -35.59 -12.74 -28.41
C LYS A 93 -35.05 -11.63 -29.31
N ASN A 94 -34.67 -10.50 -28.73
CA ASN A 94 -34.09 -9.36 -29.43
C ASN A 94 -32.56 -9.48 -29.61
N GLY A 95 -31.95 -10.61 -29.25
CA GLY A 95 -30.51 -10.85 -29.34
C GLY A 95 -29.70 -10.38 -28.14
N SER A 96 -30.28 -9.59 -27.23
CA SER A 96 -29.60 -9.15 -26.00
C SER A 96 -29.40 -10.30 -25.01
N ILE A 97 -28.39 -10.17 -24.14
CA ILE A 97 -28.11 -11.16 -23.09
C ILE A 97 -28.56 -10.58 -21.75
N LYS A 98 -29.32 -11.37 -20.99
CA LYS A 98 -29.72 -11.07 -19.63
C LYS A 98 -28.89 -11.88 -18.64
N VAL A 99 -28.31 -11.20 -17.66
CA VAL A 99 -27.64 -11.83 -16.52
C VAL A 99 -28.68 -12.29 -15.51
N VAL A 100 -28.80 -13.60 -15.33
CA VAL A 100 -29.73 -14.21 -14.37
C VAL A 100 -29.13 -14.10 -12.96
N GLY A 101 -29.95 -13.71 -11.98
CA GLY A 101 -29.48 -13.42 -10.61
C GLY A 101 -28.97 -11.99 -10.39
N TYR A 102 -28.89 -11.13 -11.42
CA TYR A 102 -28.37 -9.75 -11.29
C TYR A 102 -29.07 -8.92 -10.19
N GLN A 103 -30.38 -9.08 -10.02
CA GLN A 103 -31.12 -8.40 -8.95
C GLN A 103 -30.71 -8.87 -7.54
N SER A 104 -30.32 -10.14 -7.38
CA SER A 104 -29.75 -10.65 -6.12
C SER A 104 -28.41 -9.99 -5.83
N ILE A 105 -27.53 -9.91 -6.84
CA ILE A 105 -26.22 -9.23 -6.74
C ILE A 105 -26.40 -7.78 -6.31
N ILE A 106 -27.30 -7.03 -6.95
CA ILE A 106 -27.59 -5.64 -6.59
C ILE A 106 -28.17 -5.52 -5.17
N LYS A 107 -29.03 -6.46 -4.77
CA LYS A 107 -29.60 -6.49 -3.42
C LYS A 107 -28.51 -6.76 -2.36
N ASP A 108 -27.60 -7.70 -2.61
CA ASP A 108 -26.49 -7.99 -1.70
C ASP A 108 -25.49 -6.83 -1.62
N LEU A 109 -25.16 -6.20 -2.75
CA LEU A 109 -24.38 -4.96 -2.77
C LEU A 109 -25.03 -3.86 -1.95
N ASN A 110 -26.33 -3.58 -2.14
CA ASN A 110 -27.01 -2.54 -1.38
C ASN A 110 -27.16 -2.87 0.11
N LYS A 111 -27.18 -4.16 0.46
CA LYS A 111 -27.18 -4.63 1.85
C LYS A 111 -25.82 -4.41 2.51
N ASN A 112 -24.73 -4.73 1.81
CA ASN A 112 -23.36 -4.59 2.30
C ASN A 112 -22.84 -3.15 2.22
N TYR A 113 -23.38 -2.36 1.28
CA TYR A 113 -22.99 -1.01 0.92
C TYR A 113 -24.25 -0.16 0.60
N PRO A 114 -24.71 0.69 1.52
CA PRO A 114 -25.99 1.40 1.36
C PRO A 114 -26.05 2.32 0.13
N ASP A 115 -27.11 2.18 -0.68
CA ASP A 115 -27.34 2.89 -1.94
C ASP A 115 -26.22 2.70 -2.99
N PHE A 116 -25.44 1.63 -2.90
CA PHE A 116 -24.29 1.42 -3.77
C PHE A 116 -24.68 1.46 -5.25
N SER A 117 -25.73 0.74 -5.66
CA SER A 117 -26.14 0.71 -7.08
C SER A 117 -26.74 2.03 -7.58
N LYS A 118 -27.15 2.93 -6.69
CA LYS A 118 -27.62 4.28 -7.04
C LYS A 118 -26.46 5.26 -7.20
N LYS A 119 -25.39 5.07 -6.42
CA LYS A 119 -24.27 6.02 -6.30
C LYS A 119 -23.06 5.62 -7.14
N ILE A 120 -22.91 4.33 -7.45
CA ILE A 120 -21.81 3.77 -8.23
C ILE A 120 -22.35 3.27 -9.56
N VAL A 121 -21.83 3.84 -10.64
CA VAL A 121 -22.11 3.41 -12.01
C VAL A 121 -21.12 2.31 -12.37
N PHE A 122 -21.64 1.18 -12.87
CA PHE A 122 -20.85 0.03 -13.26
C PHE A 122 -20.20 0.26 -14.63
N PHE A 123 -19.19 -0.54 -14.92
CA PHE A 123 -18.43 -0.55 -16.17
C PHE A 123 -19.35 -0.55 -17.39
N GLY A 124 -20.25 -1.54 -17.48
CA GLY A 124 -21.15 -1.68 -18.62
C GLY A 124 -22.09 -0.50 -18.83
N GLU A 125 -22.69 0.04 -17.75
CA GLU A 125 -23.53 1.24 -17.83
C GLU A 125 -22.71 2.49 -18.21
N LYS A 126 -21.50 2.62 -17.69
CA LYS A 126 -20.65 3.81 -17.89
C LYS A 126 -20.12 3.91 -19.31
N LEU A 127 -19.81 2.78 -19.94
CA LEU A 127 -19.29 2.68 -21.30
C LEU A 127 -20.37 2.30 -22.33
N LYS A 128 -21.65 2.34 -21.94
CA LYS A 128 -22.78 2.01 -22.82
C LYS A 128 -22.83 2.85 -24.11
N GLY A 129 -22.32 4.09 -24.07
CA GLY A 129 -22.23 4.98 -25.23
C GLY A 129 -21.25 4.49 -26.30
N GLU A 130 -20.17 3.83 -25.89
CA GLU A 130 -19.15 3.25 -26.78
C GLU A 130 -19.57 1.90 -27.37
N GLY A 131 -20.62 1.29 -26.81
CA GLY A 131 -21.06 -0.06 -27.16
C GLY A 131 -20.14 -1.13 -26.56
N ILE A 132 -20.77 -2.10 -25.89
CA ILE A 132 -20.08 -3.21 -25.25
C ILE A 132 -20.77 -4.50 -25.65
N ALA A 133 -19.98 -5.45 -26.14
CA ALA A 133 -20.38 -6.80 -26.43
C ALA A 133 -19.72 -7.80 -25.46
N TYR A 134 -20.29 -9.00 -25.38
CA TYR A 134 -19.79 -10.07 -24.53
C TYR A 134 -19.82 -11.43 -25.26
N ILE A 135 -18.80 -12.25 -25.05
CA ILE A 135 -18.79 -13.67 -25.44
C ILE A 135 -18.36 -14.47 -24.21
N GLY A 136 -19.20 -15.43 -23.80
CA GLY A 136 -18.91 -16.33 -22.68
C GLY A 136 -20.16 -16.80 -21.95
N GLU A 137 -19.98 -17.66 -20.95
CA GLU A 137 -21.09 -18.27 -20.19
C GLU A 137 -21.08 -17.92 -18.69
N ASP A 138 -20.12 -17.11 -18.23
CA ASP A 138 -19.75 -16.99 -16.82
C ASP A 138 -20.00 -15.60 -16.19
N SER A 139 -19.51 -15.44 -14.96
CA SER A 139 -19.65 -14.23 -14.16
C SER A 139 -18.94 -13.00 -14.75
N SER A 140 -18.03 -13.18 -15.71
CA SER A 140 -17.34 -12.08 -16.40
C SER A 140 -18.32 -11.15 -17.13
N SER A 141 -19.49 -11.66 -17.51
CA SER A 141 -20.62 -10.90 -18.05
C SER A 141 -21.04 -9.69 -17.21
N ILE A 142 -20.79 -9.71 -15.89
CA ILE A 142 -21.05 -8.60 -14.96
C ILE A 142 -20.29 -7.33 -15.36
N ILE A 143 -19.11 -7.48 -15.98
CA ILE A 143 -18.31 -6.35 -16.48
C ILE A 143 -19.04 -5.63 -17.62
N ALA A 144 -19.67 -6.38 -18.52
CA ALA A 144 -20.29 -5.85 -19.73
C ALA A 144 -21.73 -5.35 -19.54
N CYS A 145 -22.43 -5.82 -18.51
CA CYS A 145 -23.86 -5.54 -18.36
C CYS A 145 -24.17 -4.11 -17.89
N ASP A 146 -25.29 -3.58 -18.38
CA ASP A 146 -25.82 -2.28 -17.97
C ASP A 146 -26.45 -2.33 -16.56
N LYS A 147 -26.98 -1.21 -16.06
CA LYS A 147 -27.56 -1.15 -14.70
C LYS A 147 -28.76 -2.08 -14.45
N ASN A 148 -29.33 -2.68 -15.49
CA ASN A 148 -30.43 -3.62 -15.42
C ASN A 148 -29.98 -5.07 -15.57
N GLY A 149 -28.68 -5.32 -15.72
CA GLY A 149 -28.12 -6.65 -15.98
C GLY A 149 -28.32 -7.10 -17.43
N ILE A 150 -28.42 -6.16 -18.37
CA ILE A 150 -28.62 -6.44 -19.80
C ILE A 150 -27.35 -6.08 -20.57
N ILE A 151 -26.90 -6.97 -21.45
CA ILE A 151 -25.83 -6.74 -22.43
C ILE A 151 -26.49 -6.69 -23.81
N LYS A 152 -26.22 -5.63 -24.58
CA LYS A 152 -26.95 -5.37 -25.82
C LYS A 152 -26.69 -6.42 -26.89
N ASN A 153 -25.42 -6.80 -27.08
CA ASN A 153 -24.95 -7.70 -28.14
C ASN A 153 -23.99 -8.74 -27.54
N GLY A 154 -24.02 -9.98 -28.04
CA GLY A 154 -23.06 -11.00 -27.62
C GLY A 154 -23.48 -12.45 -27.89
N GLU A 155 -22.64 -13.37 -27.42
CA GLU A 155 -22.91 -14.81 -27.32
C GLU A 155 -22.81 -15.30 -25.87
N ILE A 156 -23.66 -16.28 -25.53
CA ILE A 156 -23.72 -16.87 -24.18
C ILE A 156 -22.82 -18.10 -24.01
N GLU A 157 -22.02 -18.42 -25.03
CA GLU A 157 -21.08 -19.55 -25.06
C GLU A 157 -19.86 -19.13 -25.89
N THR A 158 -18.68 -19.66 -25.53
CA THR A 158 -17.44 -19.48 -26.29
C THR A 158 -17.18 -20.74 -27.13
N ILE A 159 -17.26 -20.62 -28.45
CA ILE A 159 -16.88 -21.71 -29.36
C ILE A 159 -15.40 -21.58 -29.70
N TYR A 160 -14.62 -22.61 -29.37
CA TYR A 160 -13.17 -22.65 -29.55
C TYR A 160 -12.79 -23.04 -30.98
N GLU A 161 -13.24 -22.23 -31.94
CA GLU A 161 -12.90 -22.35 -33.36
C GLU A 161 -12.43 -20.99 -33.89
N GLU A 162 -11.28 -20.98 -34.58
CA GLU A 162 -10.60 -19.77 -35.04
C GLU A 162 -11.50 -18.87 -35.89
N LYS A 163 -12.11 -19.45 -36.92
CA LYS A 163 -13.02 -18.75 -37.82
C LYS A 163 -14.22 -18.18 -37.08
N TRP A 164 -14.80 -18.95 -36.16
CA TRP A 164 -15.96 -18.51 -35.40
C TRP A 164 -15.62 -17.34 -34.48
N LEU A 165 -14.52 -17.42 -33.72
CA LEU A 165 -14.07 -16.36 -32.81
C LEU A 165 -13.81 -15.06 -33.58
N LYS A 166 -13.14 -15.16 -34.73
CA LYS A 166 -12.86 -14.03 -35.60
C LYS A 166 -14.14 -13.37 -36.13
N GLU A 167 -14.99 -14.15 -36.80
CA GLU A 167 -16.22 -13.63 -37.41
C GLU A 167 -17.15 -12.99 -36.38
N ARG A 168 -17.28 -13.59 -35.18
CA ARG A 168 -18.10 -13.04 -34.09
C ARG A 168 -17.49 -11.79 -33.51
N THR A 169 -16.18 -11.77 -33.28
CA THR A 169 -15.47 -10.60 -32.76
C THR A 169 -15.60 -9.42 -33.71
N GLU A 170 -15.31 -9.61 -35.00
CA GLU A 170 -15.48 -8.58 -36.03
C GLU A 170 -16.93 -8.12 -36.15
N SER A 171 -17.90 -9.05 -36.09
CA SER A 171 -19.32 -8.69 -36.14
C SER A 171 -19.74 -7.83 -34.96
N PHE A 172 -19.31 -8.16 -33.74
CA PHE A 172 -19.68 -7.39 -32.56
C PHE A 172 -18.93 -6.06 -32.49
N LEU A 173 -17.67 -6.04 -32.91
CA LEU A 173 -16.87 -4.83 -32.94
C LEU A 173 -17.24 -3.87 -34.09
N LYS A 174 -18.21 -4.23 -34.95
CA LYS A 174 -18.85 -3.26 -35.89
C LYS A 174 -19.86 -2.37 -35.18
N ASP A 175 -20.57 -2.92 -34.19
CA ASP A 175 -21.65 -2.25 -33.47
C ASP A 175 -21.25 -1.81 -32.05
N SER A 176 -20.00 -2.05 -31.66
CA SER A 176 -19.47 -1.81 -30.31
C SER A 176 -17.97 -1.59 -30.37
N ASN A 177 -17.44 -0.71 -29.53
CA ASN A 177 -16.01 -0.47 -29.47
C ASN A 177 -15.32 -1.47 -28.52
N ILE A 178 -16.07 -2.10 -27.61
CA ILE A 178 -15.51 -2.99 -26.58
C ILE A 178 -16.11 -4.38 -26.68
N LEU A 179 -15.27 -5.41 -26.67
CA LEU A 179 -15.66 -6.81 -26.53
C LEU A 179 -15.03 -7.41 -25.28
N VAL A 180 -15.87 -7.88 -24.35
CA VAL A 180 -15.44 -8.68 -23.20
C VAL A 180 -15.54 -10.16 -23.58
N LEU A 181 -14.42 -10.86 -23.61
CA LEU A 181 -14.32 -12.26 -23.97
C LEU A 181 -13.94 -13.09 -22.74
N SER A 182 -14.78 -14.05 -22.37
CA SER A 182 -14.40 -15.12 -21.46
C SER A 182 -13.82 -16.30 -22.25
N TYR A 183 -12.56 -16.65 -21.96
CA TYR A 183 -11.80 -17.65 -22.71
C TYR A 183 -11.11 -18.64 -21.76
N ASP A 184 -11.69 -19.81 -21.52
CA ASP A 184 -11.10 -20.79 -20.62
C ASP A 184 -10.07 -21.64 -21.36
N ILE A 185 -8.82 -21.63 -20.88
CA ILE A 185 -7.72 -22.38 -21.48
C ILE A 185 -7.74 -23.84 -21.01
N GLU A 186 -8.08 -24.08 -19.74
CA GLU A 186 -8.15 -25.40 -19.12
C GLU A 186 -6.86 -26.23 -19.28
N GLY A 187 -5.71 -25.55 -19.37
CA GLY A 187 -4.40 -26.19 -19.60
C GLY A 187 -4.27 -26.93 -20.94
N ARG A 188 -5.15 -26.69 -21.92
CA ARG A 188 -5.12 -27.36 -23.23
C ARG A 188 -4.26 -26.59 -24.23
N GLU A 189 -3.18 -27.20 -24.71
CA GLU A 189 -2.29 -26.62 -25.74
C GLU A 189 -3.06 -26.17 -26.99
N GLU A 190 -4.07 -26.93 -27.42
CA GLU A 190 -4.93 -26.57 -28.56
C GLU A 190 -5.61 -25.20 -28.36
N ARG A 191 -6.08 -24.91 -27.15
CA ARG A 191 -6.72 -23.63 -26.82
C ARG A 191 -5.71 -22.49 -26.70
N ILE A 192 -4.48 -22.78 -26.28
CA ILE A 192 -3.41 -21.75 -26.27
C ILE A 192 -3.02 -21.40 -27.70
N SER A 193 -2.82 -22.40 -28.55
CA SER A 193 -2.53 -22.23 -29.98
C SER A 193 -3.65 -21.51 -30.73
N LEU A 194 -4.91 -21.76 -30.36
CA LEU A 194 -6.05 -21.01 -30.87
C LEU A 194 -6.03 -19.54 -30.42
N LEU A 195 -5.75 -19.26 -29.13
CA LEU A 195 -5.70 -17.90 -28.59
C LEU A 195 -4.58 -17.08 -29.26
N ASN A 196 -3.35 -17.62 -29.28
CA ASN A 196 -2.52 -17.70 -30.48
C ASN A 196 -2.99 -16.91 -31.70
N LYS A 197 -3.51 -17.69 -32.65
CA LYS A 197 -3.93 -17.24 -33.96
C LYS A 197 -5.01 -16.16 -33.88
N TYR A 198 -5.95 -16.30 -32.94
CA TYR A 198 -7.01 -15.32 -32.74
C TYR A 198 -6.47 -13.92 -32.41
N LEU A 199 -5.45 -13.82 -31.55
CA LEU A 199 -4.83 -12.53 -31.23
C LEU A 199 -4.07 -11.93 -32.44
N GLU A 200 -3.68 -12.75 -33.42
CA GLU A 200 -2.86 -12.35 -34.60
C GLU A 200 -3.66 -11.44 -35.52
N ASP A 201 -4.94 -11.77 -35.64
CA ASP A 201 -5.91 -10.99 -36.40
C ASP A 201 -6.39 -9.72 -35.68
N MET A 202 -6.10 -9.61 -34.38
CA MET A 202 -6.58 -8.51 -33.52
C MET A 202 -5.47 -7.52 -33.16
N ASP A 203 -4.35 -7.53 -33.89
CA ASP A 203 -3.12 -6.78 -33.55
C ASP A 203 -3.33 -5.26 -33.48
N ASP A 204 -4.25 -4.73 -34.29
CA ASP A 204 -4.63 -3.31 -34.37
C ASP A 204 -5.60 -2.88 -33.25
N HIS A 205 -5.94 -3.76 -32.31
CA HIS A 205 -6.85 -3.48 -31.20
C HIS A 205 -6.10 -3.26 -29.89
N ASN A 206 -6.71 -2.52 -28.97
CA ASN A 206 -6.31 -2.55 -27.56
C ASN A 206 -6.66 -3.94 -26.99
N ILE A 207 -5.70 -4.63 -26.38
CA ILE A 207 -5.92 -5.96 -25.81
C ILE A 207 -5.52 -5.96 -24.34
N VAL A 208 -6.46 -6.33 -23.46
CA VAL A 208 -6.20 -6.54 -22.02
C VAL A 208 -6.46 -8.01 -21.72
N ILE A 209 -5.48 -8.73 -21.18
CA ILE A 209 -5.63 -10.13 -20.76
C ILE A 209 -5.37 -10.24 -19.27
N ILE A 210 -6.37 -10.75 -18.54
CA ILE A 210 -6.27 -11.03 -17.10
C ILE A 210 -6.75 -12.45 -16.80
N PRO A 211 -6.22 -13.10 -15.75
CA PRO A 211 -6.79 -14.33 -15.26
C PRO A 211 -7.96 -14.05 -14.31
N LYS A 212 -8.92 -14.97 -14.30
CA LYS A 212 -10.04 -14.99 -13.35
C LYS A 212 -9.53 -15.38 -11.97
N LYS A 213 -8.74 -16.45 -11.87
CA LYS A 213 -8.18 -16.98 -10.61
C LYS A 213 -6.65 -17.00 -10.59
N LEU A 214 -6.08 -17.21 -9.40
CA LEU A 214 -4.65 -17.46 -9.24
C LEU A 214 -4.31 -18.87 -9.73
N SER A 215 -3.42 -18.98 -10.71
CA SER A 215 -2.88 -20.27 -11.19
C SER A 215 -2.21 -21.04 -10.05
N ASP A 216 -2.36 -22.37 -10.05
CA ASP A 216 -1.73 -23.25 -9.06
C ASP A 216 -0.19 -23.17 -9.10
N ASN A 217 0.41 -22.99 -10.29
CA ASN A 217 1.86 -22.79 -10.44
C ASN A 217 2.37 -21.50 -9.76
N MET A 218 1.51 -20.49 -9.66
CA MET A 218 1.80 -19.21 -9.02
C MET A 218 1.45 -19.19 -7.54
N LYS A 219 0.72 -20.19 -7.05
CA LYS A 219 0.29 -20.32 -5.67
C LYS A 219 1.47 -20.67 -4.78
N LYS A 220 1.76 -19.79 -3.84
CA LYS A 220 2.82 -19.98 -2.82
C LYS A 220 2.22 -19.75 -1.45
N VAL A 221 2.86 -20.24 -0.40
CA VAL A 221 2.45 -19.96 0.99
C VAL A 221 2.25 -18.46 1.23
N VAL A 222 3.09 -17.64 0.59
CA VAL A 222 3.01 -16.17 0.71
C VAL A 222 2.21 -15.49 -0.41
N ASN A 223 2.02 -16.12 -1.58
CA ASN A 223 1.27 -15.53 -2.70
C ASN A 223 -0.16 -16.07 -2.77
N SER A 224 -1.13 -15.18 -2.53
CA SER A 224 -2.56 -15.51 -2.59
C SER A 224 -3.36 -14.62 -3.55
N SER A 225 -2.72 -13.66 -4.22
CA SER A 225 -3.47 -12.69 -5.03
C SER A 225 -2.64 -11.84 -5.99
N LEU A 226 -1.34 -12.08 -6.16
CA LEU A 226 -0.62 -11.49 -7.28
C LEU A 226 -0.72 -12.44 -8.46
N VAL A 227 -1.36 -11.94 -9.51
CA VAL A 227 -1.56 -12.64 -10.77
C VAL A 227 -0.89 -11.85 -11.90
N PRO A 228 -0.41 -12.48 -12.97
CA PRO A 228 0.10 -11.74 -14.10
C PRO A 228 -1.01 -11.01 -14.86
N ILE A 229 -0.63 -9.98 -15.63
CA ILE A 229 -1.51 -9.24 -16.55
C ILE A 229 -0.73 -8.87 -17.80
N MET A 230 -1.40 -8.92 -18.96
CA MET A 230 -0.86 -8.49 -20.24
C MET A 230 -1.73 -7.38 -20.82
N TYR A 231 -1.09 -6.35 -21.37
CA TYR A 231 -1.76 -5.24 -22.03
C TYR A 231 -1.02 -4.85 -23.31
N LYS A 232 -1.76 -4.66 -24.39
CA LYS A 232 -1.27 -4.15 -25.66
C LYS A 232 -2.15 -2.98 -26.08
N ALA A 233 -1.50 -1.94 -26.58
CA ALA A 233 -2.14 -0.83 -27.24
C ALA A 233 -1.51 -0.66 -28.63
N PRO A 234 -2.31 -0.38 -29.67
CA PRO A 234 -1.80 -0.12 -31.00
C PRO A 234 -0.76 1.00 -30.97
N HIS A 235 0.32 0.83 -31.72
CA HIS A 235 1.39 1.83 -31.86
C HIS A 235 2.15 2.22 -30.57
N ILE A 236 1.86 1.60 -29.42
CA ILE A 236 2.60 1.83 -28.18
C ILE A 236 3.66 0.75 -27.99
N LYS A 237 4.90 1.18 -27.75
CA LYS A 237 6.01 0.24 -27.49
C LYS A 237 5.75 -0.55 -26.20
N PRO A 238 5.98 -1.87 -26.18
CA PRO A 238 5.76 -2.69 -25.00
C PRO A 238 6.70 -2.33 -23.86
N GLY A 239 6.27 -2.61 -22.64
CA GLY A 239 7.07 -2.36 -21.45
C GLY A 239 6.47 -2.96 -20.20
N ILE A 240 6.84 -2.40 -19.05
CA ILE A 240 6.35 -2.83 -17.75
C ILE A 240 5.19 -1.95 -17.31
N LEU A 241 4.06 -2.57 -16.99
CA LEU A 241 2.87 -1.89 -16.49
C LEU A 241 3.10 -1.35 -15.08
N THR A 242 2.63 -0.12 -14.85
CA THR A 242 2.56 0.53 -13.54
C THR A 242 1.27 1.34 -13.48
N SER A 243 0.88 1.79 -12.28
CA SER A 243 -0.19 2.78 -12.14
C SER A 243 0.10 3.76 -11.01
N ASP A 244 -0.54 4.93 -11.03
CA ASP A 244 -0.47 5.89 -9.92
C ASP A 244 -1.19 5.39 -8.66
N SER A 245 -2.02 4.36 -8.79
CA SER A 245 -2.67 3.67 -7.65
C SER A 245 -1.67 2.91 -6.80
N THR A 246 -0.70 2.25 -7.44
CA THR A 246 0.31 1.45 -6.73
C THR A 246 1.59 2.24 -6.50
N LYS A 247 1.98 3.11 -7.44
CA LYS A 247 3.29 3.79 -7.50
C LYS A 247 4.46 2.81 -7.38
N ARG A 248 4.29 1.60 -7.91
CA ARG A 248 5.29 0.53 -7.89
C ARG A 248 5.45 -0.01 -9.30
N LYS A 249 6.67 0.10 -9.84
CA LYS A 249 7.02 -0.45 -11.16
C LYS A 249 6.64 -1.93 -11.22
N GLY A 250 5.92 -2.33 -12.26
CA GLY A 250 5.50 -3.72 -12.50
C GLY A 250 4.31 -4.19 -11.67
N ILE A 251 3.71 -3.33 -10.85
CA ILE A 251 2.59 -3.71 -9.99
C ILE A 251 1.39 -2.82 -10.31
N VAL A 252 0.25 -3.42 -10.61
CA VAL A 252 -1.05 -2.75 -10.78
C VAL A 252 -2.10 -3.38 -9.85
N THR A 253 -3.28 -2.80 -9.75
CA THR A 253 -4.42 -3.40 -9.04
C THR A 253 -5.57 -3.65 -10.00
N ASN A 254 -6.42 -4.63 -9.72
CA ASN A 254 -7.66 -4.85 -10.47
C ASN A 254 -8.58 -3.61 -10.53
N LEU A 255 -8.42 -2.65 -9.61
CA LEU A 255 -9.11 -1.36 -9.65
C LEU A 255 -8.66 -0.44 -10.79
N ASP A 256 -7.50 -0.71 -11.41
CA ASP A 256 -6.91 0.08 -12.50
C ASP A 256 -7.49 -0.29 -13.87
N ILE A 257 -8.10 -1.48 -14.01
CA ILE A 257 -8.66 -1.97 -15.27
C ILE A 257 -9.76 -1.05 -15.80
N PHE A 258 -10.74 -0.73 -14.94
CA PHE A 258 -11.85 0.12 -15.32
C PHE A 258 -11.39 1.52 -15.78
N PRO A 259 -10.59 2.29 -15.00
CA PRO A 259 -10.07 3.57 -15.45
C PRO A 259 -9.13 3.47 -16.64
N GLN A 260 -8.41 2.36 -16.83
CA GLN A 260 -7.63 2.15 -18.06
C GLN A 260 -8.55 2.13 -19.28
N ILE A 261 -9.59 1.29 -19.29
CA ILE A 261 -10.47 1.17 -20.46
C ILE A 261 -11.24 2.48 -20.69
N MET A 262 -11.70 3.16 -19.64
CA MET A 262 -12.31 4.48 -19.81
C MET A 262 -11.38 5.53 -20.42
N SER A 263 -10.07 5.44 -20.16
CA SER A 263 -9.10 6.40 -20.70
C SER A 263 -8.84 6.24 -22.20
N ILE A 264 -9.10 5.05 -22.76
CA ILE A 264 -9.05 4.78 -24.21
C ILE A 264 -10.16 5.57 -24.93
N TYR A 265 -11.32 5.72 -24.29
CA TYR A 265 -12.51 6.36 -24.86
C TYR A 265 -12.76 7.79 -24.36
N ASP A 266 -11.79 8.42 -23.69
CA ASP A 266 -11.92 9.75 -23.07
C ASP A 266 -13.15 9.92 -22.13
N VAL A 267 -13.61 8.81 -21.54
CA VAL A 267 -14.77 8.80 -20.66
C VAL A 267 -14.37 9.25 -19.26
N ASN A 268 -14.67 10.51 -18.95
CA ASN A 268 -14.37 11.10 -17.65
C ASN A 268 -15.18 10.46 -16.49
N ASN A 269 -14.49 10.13 -15.40
CA ASN A 269 -15.12 9.71 -14.15
C ASN A 269 -14.35 10.26 -12.92
N SER A 270 -15.01 11.14 -12.17
CA SER A 270 -14.44 11.80 -10.98
C SER A 270 -14.44 10.93 -9.71
N VAL A 271 -14.91 9.68 -9.78
CA VAL A 271 -15.23 8.86 -8.59
C VAL A 271 -14.43 7.53 -8.53
N ASN A 272 -13.56 7.26 -9.50
CA ASN A 272 -12.74 6.04 -9.51
C ASN A 272 -11.64 6.06 -8.45
N ILE A 273 -11.38 4.87 -7.89
CA ILE A 273 -10.29 4.67 -6.93
C ILE A 273 -8.97 4.37 -7.66
N GLY A 274 -9.03 3.52 -8.69
CA GLY A 274 -7.88 3.18 -9.52
C GLY A 274 -7.48 4.29 -10.49
N LYS A 275 -6.40 4.03 -11.24
CA LYS A 275 -5.79 4.96 -12.21
C LYS A 275 -5.42 4.17 -13.46
N SER A 276 -5.40 4.85 -14.62
CA SER A 276 -4.94 4.24 -15.87
C SER A 276 -3.49 3.78 -15.78
N PHE A 277 -3.14 2.84 -16.65
CA PHE A 277 -1.80 2.30 -16.76
C PHE A 277 -0.82 3.34 -17.29
N LYS A 278 0.43 3.20 -16.86
CA LYS A 278 1.58 3.78 -17.52
C LYS A 278 2.53 2.64 -17.88
N ILE A 279 3.23 2.80 -19.00
CA ILE A 279 4.16 1.79 -19.51
C ILE A 279 5.58 2.31 -19.34
N TYR A 280 6.38 1.62 -18.53
CA TYR A 280 7.81 1.86 -18.44
C TYR A 280 8.52 1.09 -19.54
N SER A 281 9.29 1.78 -20.37
CA SER A 281 10.11 1.14 -21.40
C SER A 281 10.97 0.02 -20.81
N SER A 282 10.90 -1.16 -21.41
CA SER A 282 11.76 -2.29 -21.13
C SER A 282 12.13 -2.99 -22.43
N ASN A 283 13.33 -3.56 -22.48
CA ASN A 283 13.77 -4.38 -23.61
C ASN A 283 13.26 -5.82 -23.49
N ASP A 284 12.97 -6.28 -22.28
CA ASP A 284 12.49 -7.63 -21.99
C ASP A 284 11.48 -7.57 -20.83
N PRO A 285 10.22 -7.20 -21.12
CA PRO A 285 9.17 -7.10 -20.11
C PRO A 285 8.93 -8.42 -19.37
N MET A 286 9.15 -9.56 -20.02
CA MET A 286 8.90 -10.87 -19.41
C MET A 286 9.92 -11.18 -18.32
N LYS A 287 11.21 -11.02 -18.63
CA LYS A 287 12.28 -11.22 -17.65
C LYS A 287 12.20 -10.23 -16.49
N ASP A 288 11.89 -8.97 -16.80
CA ASP A 288 11.71 -7.93 -15.80
C ASP A 288 10.55 -8.27 -14.85
N ILE A 289 9.40 -8.72 -15.36
CA ILE A 289 8.26 -9.03 -14.49
C ILE A 289 8.49 -10.28 -13.64
N LYS A 290 9.16 -11.31 -14.17
CA LYS A 290 9.61 -12.49 -13.40
C LYS A 290 10.54 -12.06 -12.25
N THR A 291 11.45 -11.10 -12.52
CA THR A 291 12.37 -10.56 -11.51
C THR A 291 11.62 -9.78 -10.43
N ILE A 292 10.70 -8.90 -10.82
CA ILE A 292 9.86 -8.12 -9.90
C ILE A 292 9.04 -9.06 -9.01
N TYR A 293 8.38 -10.06 -9.59
CA TYR A 293 7.63 -11.05 -8.81
C TYR A 293 8.52 -11.77 -7.79
N LYS A 294 9.71 -12.23 -8.19
CA LYS A 294 10.68 -12.86 -7.27
C LYS A 294 11.09 -11.92 -6.13
N GLU A 295 11.37 -10.65 -6.43
CA GLU A 295 11.70 -9.63 -5.43
C GLU A 295 10.58 -9.44 -4.41
N VAL A 296 9.32 -9.38 -4.86
CA VAL A 296 8.14 -9.25 -3.98
C VAL A 296 7.96 -10.48 -3.08
N ILE A 297 8.11 -11.67 -3.65
CA ILE A 297 8.02 -12.93 -2.89
C ILE A 297 9.14 -13.00 -1.84
N ASN A 298 10.37 -12.72 -2.23
CA ASN A 298 11.52 -12.71 -1.32
C ASN A 298 11.32 -11.70 -0.18
N MET A 299 10.90 -10.47 -0.50
CA MET A 299 10.64 -9.45 0.53
C MET A 299 9.54 -9.86 1.49
N THR A 300 8.53 -10.58 1.02
CA THR A 300 7.46 -11.09 1.89
C THR A 300 8.00 -12.13 2.87
N TYR A 301 8.83 -13.08 2.40
CA TYR A 301 9.49 -14.05 3.28
C TYR A 301 10.44 -13.40 4.29
N ILE A 302 11.34 -12.53 3.80
CA ILE A 302 12.28 -11.76 4.64
C ILE A 302 11.50 -11.03 5.74
N THR A 303 10.43 -10.33 5.38
CA THR A 303 9.57 -9.61 6.32
C THR A 303 9.01 -10.53 7.40
N TYR A 304 8.39 -11.66 7.04
CA TYR A 304 7.84 -12.58 8.03
C TYR A 304 8.91 -13.20 8.93
N ILE A 305 10.07 -13.56 8.39
CA ILE A 305 11.19 -14.11 9.18
C ILE A 305 11.66 -13.09 10.21
N PHE A 306 11.93 -11.84 9.81
CA PHE A 306 12.40 -10.81 10.75
C PHE A 306 11.34 -10.42 11.79
N HIS A 307 10.06 -10.33 11.41
CA HIS A 307 8.99 -10.10 12.39
C HIS A 307 8.94 -11.25 13.42
N GLY A 308 9.05 -12.50 12.96
CA GLY A 308 9.16 -13.66 13.84
C GLY A 308 10.33 -13.59 14.81
N ILE A 309 11.53 -13.27 14.32
CA ILE A 309 12.74 -13.07 15.13
C ILE A 309 12.52 -11.97 16.18
N VAL A 310 12.00 -10.81 15.76
CA VAL A 310 11.73 -9.67 16.65
C VAL A 310 10.78 -10.05 17.77
N TYR A 311 9.65 -10.69 17.44
CA TYR A 311 8.64 -11.08 18.43
C TYR A 311 9.16 -12.16 19.38
N PHE A 312 9.89 -13.15 18.87
CA PHE A 312 10.49 -14.21 19.67
C PHE A 312 11.50 -13.65 20.68
N ILE A 313 12.45 -12.82 20.22
CA ILE A 313 13.48 -12.21 21.07
C ILE A 313 12.84 -11.36 22.17
N GLN A 314 11.83 -10.55 21.83
CA GLN A 314 11.11 -9.73 22.82
C GLN A 314 10.49 -10.59 23.92
N VAL A 315 9.74 -11.63 23.55
CA VAL A 315 9.06 -12.50 24.53
C VAL A 315 10.07 -13.26 25.39
N TYR A 316 11.08 -13.84 24.75
CA TYR A 316 12.12 -14.64 25.41
C TYR A 316 12.91 -13.83 26.44
N PHE A 317 13.46 -12.67 26.07
CA PHE A 317 14.28 -11.88 27.00
C PHE A 317 13.46 -11.11 28.03
N THR A 318 12.19 -10.82 27.73
CA THR A 318 11.28 -10.27 28.75
C THR A 318 11.09 -11.24 29.91
N TYR A 319 10.95 -12.54 29.64
CA TYR A 319 10.85 -13.56 30.69
C TYR A 319 12.05 -13.52 31.66
N PHE A 320 13.28 -13.51 31.12
CA PHE A 320 14.49 -13.44 31.95
C PHE A 320 14.63 -12.12 32.69
N PHE A 321 14.24 -11.01 32.07
CA PHE A 321 14.24 -9.71 32.73
C PHE A 321 13.28 -9.68 33.93
N ILE A 322 12.06 -10.20 33.77
CA ILE A 322 11.06 -10.27 34.85
C ILE A 322 11.55 -11.16 35.99
N LYS A 323 12.17 -12.30 35.68
CA LYS A 323 12.76 -13.22 36.67
C LYS A 323 14.05 -12.70 37.32
N ASN A 324 14.49 -11.48 36.96
CA ASN A 324 15.68 -10.83 37.53
C ASN A 324 16.96 -11.67 37.39
N ARG A 325 17.08 -12.43 36.29
CA ARG A 325 18.23 -13.28 35.98
C ARG A 325 19.42 -12.44 35.56
N ARG A 326 20.21 -11.98 36.55
CA ARG A 326 21.37 -11.10 36.34
C ARG A 326 22.44 -11.71 35.43
N ASP A 327 22.57 -13.05 35.44
CA ASP A 327 23.42 -13.81 34.51
C ASP A 327 23.08 -13.58 33.04
N LYS A 328 21.87 -13.10 32.73
CA LYS A 328 21.39 -12.83 31.36
C LYS A 328 21.38 -11.35 30.98
N TYR A 329 21.89 -10.46 31.84
CA TYR A 329 21.81 -9.00 31.62
C TYR A 329 22.62 -8.51 30.42
N ARG A 330 23.79 -9.12 30.18
CA ARG A 330 24.55 -8.90 28.95
C ARG A 330 23.76 -9.31 27.72
N ASP A 331 23.20 -10.53 27.73
CA ASP A 331 22.41 -11.06 26.62
C ASP A 331 21.19 -10.17 26.34
N ILE A 332 20.45 -9.76 27.36
CA ILE A 332 19.31 -8.83 27.22
C ILE A 332 19.77 -7.53 26.54
N THR A 333 20.86 -6.92 27.01
CA THR A 333 21.39 -5.68 26.42
C THR A 333 21.82 -5.87 24.97
N PHE A 334 22.52 -6.96 24.70
CA PHE A 334 22.95 -7.33 23.36
C PHE A 334 21.76 -7.48 22.40
N TYR A 335 20.79 -8.32 22.74
CA TYR A 335 19.69 -8.65 21.83
C TYR A 335 18.71 -7.48 21.65
N TYR A 336 18.48 -6.65 22.68
CA TYR A 336 17.66 -5.45 22.51
C TYR A 336 18.34 -4.42 21.59
N ASN A 337 19.66 -4.21 21.71
CA ASN A 337 20.41 -3.40 20.75
C ASN A 337 20.40 -4.02 19.35
N PHE A 338 20.58 -5.34 19.25
CA PHE A 338 20.51 -6.09 18.00
C PHE A 338 19.22 -5.83 17.25
N LEU A 339 18.07 -5.84 17.92
CA LEU A 339 16.78 -5.59 17.28
C LEU A 339 16.69 -4.22 16.58
N ILE A 340 17.15 -3.14 17.21
CA ILE A 340 17.11 -1.81 16.57
C ILE A 340 18.23 -1.62 15.53
N ILE A 341 19.36 -2.29 15.70
CA ILE A 341 20.45 -2.27 14.71
C ILE A 341 20.02 -3.02 13.45
N THR A 342 19.35 -4.17 13.58
CA THR A 342 18.80 -4.92 12.44
C THR A 342 17.79 -4.10 11.64
N ILE A 343 16.94 -3.32 12.30
CA ILE A 343 16.05 -2.35 11.64
C ILE A 343 16.86 -1.33 10.83
N PHE A 344 17.87 -0.71 11.45
CA PHE A 344 18.72 0.27 10.79
C PHE A 344 19.44 -0.32 9.57
N ILE A 345 20.11 -1.45 9.75
CA ILE A 345 20.85 -2.14 8.68
C ILE A 345 19.90 -2.53 7.54
N SER A 346 18.71 -3.02 7.85
CA SER A 346 17.67 -3.34 6.88
C SER A 346 17.32 -2.16 5.96
N PHE A 347 17.21 -0.94 6.49
CA PHE A 347 17.02 0.26 5.67
C PHE A 347 18.23 0.57 4.78
N ILE A 348 19.45 0.36 5.28
CA ILE A 348 20.67 0.50 4.47
C ILE A 348 20.69 -0.53 3.33
N LEU A 349 20.37 -1.79 3.61
CA LEU A 349 20.33 -2.86 2.60
C LEU A 349 19.29 -2.58 1.50
N GLY A 350 18.23 -1.83 1.83
CA GLY A 350 17.23 -1.38 0.89
C GLY A 350 17.79 -0.53 -0.26
N PHE A 351 18.85 0.25 -0.05
CA PHE A 351 19.53 1.00 -1.11
C PHE A 351 20.25 0.11 -2.11
N PHE A 352 20.67 -1.09 -1.68
CA PHE A 352 21.46 -2.03 -2.49
C PHE A 352 20.62 -3.15 -3.10
N ASN A 353 19.30 -3.15 -2.88
CA ASN A 353 18.37 -4.17 -3.39
C ASN A 353 18.78 -5.62 -3.05
N LEU A 354 19.38 -5.85 -1.88
CA LEU A 354 19.88 -7.18 -1.49
C LEU A 354 18.77 -8.23 -1.32
N HIS A 355 17.51 -7.81 -1.24
CA HIS A 355 16.36 -8.70 -1.13
C HIS A 355 16.13 -9.59 -2.36
N ARG A 356 16.83 -9.34 -3.46
CA ARG A 356 16.92 -10.26 -4.61
C ARG A 356 17.36 -11.67 -4.22
N SER A 357 18.07 -11.83 -3.10
CA SER A 357 18.40 -13.11 -2.49
C SER A 357 18.05 -13.09 -1.00
N ILE A 358 17.13 -13.98 -0.59
CA ILE A 358 16.72 -14.14 0.81
C ILE A 358 17.94 -14.46 1.69
N LEU A 359 18.77 -15.42 1.26
CA LEU A 359 19.94 -15.87 2.03
C LEU A 359 20.98 -14.75 2.18
N ALA A 360 21.28 -14.02 1.10
CA ALA A 360 22.24 -12.92 1.16
C ALA A 360 21.74 -11.80 2.08
N TYR A 361 20.45 -11.45 1.99
CA TYR A 361 19.84 -10.44 2.85
C TYR A 361 19.92 -10.85 4.33
N LEU A 362 19.52 -12.09 4.66
CA LEU A 362 19.58 -12.60 6.03
C LEU A 362 21.00 -12.65 6.56
N ALA A 363 21.94 -13.23 5.81
CA ALA A 363 23.33 -13.37 6.23
C ALA A 363 23.97 -12.01 6.51
N ILE A 364 23.89 -11.08 5.55
CA ILE A 364 24.51 -9.75 5.68
C ILE A 364 23.85 -8.96 6.80
N CYS A 365 22.51 -8.95 6.87
CA CYS A 365 21.80 -8.19 7.88
C CYS A 365 22.10 -8.70 9.30
N LEU A 366 22.04 -10.02 9.52
CA LEU A 366 22.28 -10.62 10.83
C LEU A 366 23.75 -10.52 11.24
N MET A 367 24.70 -10.78 10.34
CA MET A 367 26.14 -10.71 10.66
C MET A 367 26.58 -9.29 11.03
N ILE A 368 26.23 -8.29 10.21
CA ILE A 368 26.57 -6.89 10.50
C ILE A 368 25.91 -6.44 11.80
N SER A 369 24.62 -6.76 11.98
CA SER A 369 23.89 -6.40 13.21
C SER A 369 24.53 -7.05 14.44
N TYR A 370 24.94 -8.31 14.33
CA TYR A 370 25.60 -9.04 15.41
C TYR A 370 26.94 -8.38 15.79
N SER A 371 27.81 -8.14 14.81
CA SER A 371 29.12 -7.51 15.03
C SER A 371 29.01 -6.15 15.69
N ILE A 372 28.11 -5.30 15.18
CA ILE A 372 27.85 -3.97 15.75
C ILE A 372 27.27 -4.09 17.16
N SER A 373 26.33 -5.00 17.39
CA SER A 373 25.71 -5.18 18.71
C SER A 373 26.71 -5.65 19.75
N THR A 374 27.64 -6.52 19.37
CA THR A 374 28.75 -6.97 20.23
C THR A 374 29.61 -5.78 20.60
N TRP A 375 30.03 -4.99 19.61
CA TRP A 375 30.84 -3.82 19.84
C TRP A 375 30.16 -2.78 20.74
N ILE A 376 28.89 -2.46 20.49
CA ILE A 376 28.11 -1.51 21.30
C ILE A 376 27.96 -2.01 22.74
N THR A 377 27.67 -3.29 22.92
CA THR A 377 27.41 -3.90 24.23
C THR A 377 28.69 -4.00 25.05
N ASP A 378 29.77 -4.53 24.46
CA ASP A 378 31.04 -4.73 25.16
C ASP A 378 31.72 -3.38 25.48
N LYS A 379 31.58 -2.37 24.62
CA LYS A 379 32.07 -0.99 24.88
C LYS A 379 31.09 -0.13 25.69
N LYS A 380 29.91 -0.65 26.05
CA LYS A 380 28.87 0.05 26.81
C LYS A 380 28.50 1.43 26.21
N LEU A 381 28.43 1.49 24.88
CA LEU A 381 28.11 2.70 24.12
C LEU A 381 26.60 3.00 24.18
N ASN A 382 26.22 4.25 23.90
CA ASN A 382 24.80 4.65 23.80
C ASN A 382 24.18 4.17 22.48
N GLY A 383 24.04 2.84 22.31
CA GLY A 383 23.48 2.21 21.11
C GLY A 383 22.11 2.76 20.74
N VAL A 384 21.23 2.90 21.73
CA VAL A 384 19.86 3.41 21.52
C VAL A 384 19.83 4.82 20.94
N GLY A 385 20.67 5.75 21.44
CA GLY A 385 20.74 7.11 20.92
C GLY A 385 21.34 7.19 19.52
N ILE A 386 22.43 6.44 19.30
CA ILE A 386 23.13 6.37 18.00
C ILE A 386 22.21 5.78 16.92
N PHE A 387 21.70 4.57 17.12
CA PHE A 387 20.93 3.88 16.09
C PHE A 387 19.52 4.45 15.91
N SER A 388 18.92 5.07 16.92
CA SER A 388 17.69 5.84 16.71
C SER A 388 17.95 7.07 15.83
N THR A 389 19.04 7.80 16.08
CA THR A 389 19.39 8.98 15.26
C THR A 389 19.74 8.58 13.83
N LEU A 390 20.56 7.54 13.65
CA LEU A 390 20.91 7.04 12.33
C LEU A 390 19.68 6.50 11.57
N THR A 391 18.82 5.73 12.24
CA THR A 391 17.57 5.24 11.62
C THR A 391 16.69 6.40 11.18
N TYR A 392 16.48 7.40 12.04
CA TYR A 392 15.69 8.58 11.71
C TYR A 392 16.25 9.27 10.46
N ILE A 393 17.54 9.62 10.45
CA ILE A 393 18.19 10.28 9.30
C ILE A 393 18.07 9.44 8.02
N THR A 394 18.36 8.15 8.08
CA THR A 394 18.28 7.25 6.92
C THR A 394 16.85 7.18 6.38
N MET A 395 15.83 7.13 7.23
CA MET A 395 14.44 7.10 6.80
C MET A 395 14.01 8.41 6.13
N ILE A 396 14.47 9.56 6.63
CA ILE A 396 14.22 10.87 6.00
C ILE A 396 14.85 10.95 4.62
N ILE A 397 16.14 10.63 4.52
CA ILE A 397 16.87 10.68 3.25
C ILE A 397 16.24 9.70 2.26
N GLY A 398 15.92 8.48 2.71
CA GLY A 398 15.26 7.48 1.89
C GLY A 398 13.94 7.97 1.33
N ILE A 399 13.01 8.44 2.17
CA ILE A 399 11.68 8.82 1.66
C ILE A 399 11.67 10.10 0.81
N VAL A 400 12.63 11.01 1.02
CA VAL A 400 12.71 12.26 0.23
C VAL A 400 13.37 12.03 -1.12
N PHE A 401 14.47 11.26 -1.16
CA PHE A 401 15.29 11.13 -2.37
C PHE A 401 15.12 9.81 -3.11
N TYR A 402 14.86 8.71 -2.38
CA TYR A 402 14.78 7.36 -2.98
C TYR A 402 13.83 6.44 -2.19
N PRO A 403 12.49 6.62 -2.28
CA PRO A 403 11.51 5.88 -1.48
C PRO A 403 11.62 4.36 -1.57
N GLU A 404 12.12 3.84 -2.69
CA GLU A 404 12.30 2.40 -2.90
C GLU A 404 13.22 1.76 -1.85
N SER A 405 14.23 2.48 -1.32
CA SER A 405 15.07 1.91 -0.24
C SER A 405 14.29 1.61 1.03
N ILE A 406 13.24 2.39 1.32
CA ILE A 406 12.33 2.12 2.43
C ILE A 406 11.51 0.87 2.14
N TYR A 407 10.96 0.74 0.92
CA TYR A 407 10.12 -0.40 0.54
C TYR A 407 10.90 -1.72 0.42
N ASN A 408 12.21 -1.62 0.18
CA ASN A 408 13.13 -2.74 0.03
C ASN A 408 13.81 -3.14 1.36
N SER A 409 13.28 -2.63 2.49
CA SER A 409 13.65 -3.03 3.85
C SER A 409 12.54 -3.89 4.47
N TYR A 410 12.89 -4.88 5.30
CA TYR A 410 11.87 -5.77 5.89
C TYR A 410 10.82 -5.00 6.72
N MET A 411 11.20 -3.82 7.19
CA MET A 411 10.37 -3.00 8.07
C MET A 411 9.54 -1.97 7.31
N GLY A 412 10.04 -1.45 6.19
CA GLY A 412 9.32 -0.51 5.33
C GLY A 412 8.55 -1.16 4.18
N TYR A 413 8.71 -2.47 3.97
CA TYR A 413 7.95 -3.23 2.96
C TYR A 413 6.43 -3.10 3.17
N ASN A 414 5.74 -2.66 2.12
CA ASN A 414 4.29 -2.73 2.04
C ASN A 414 3.92 -4.08 1.39
N ASN A 415 3.13 -4.91 2.08
CA ASN A 415 2.76 -6.23 1.57
C ASN A 415 1.86 -6.09 0.33
N LEU A 416 2.48 -6.21 -0.85
CA LEU A 416 1.84 -6.03 -2.15
C LEU A 416 0.84 -7.17 -2.47
N ILE A 417 1.00 -8.31 -1.81
CA ILE A 417 0.07 -9.44 -1.90
C ILE A 417 -1.17 -9.14 -1.06
N ALA A 418 -1.01 -8.60 0.15
CA ALA A 418 -2.17 -8.17 0.94
C ALA A 418 -2.98 -7.06 0.24
N GLY A 419 -2.33 -6.18 -0.53
CA GLY A 419 -2.99 -5.19 -1.38
C GLY A 419 -3.81 -4.14 -0.61
N ALA A 420 -3.47 -3.91 0.66
CA ALA A 420 -4.07 -2.87 1.51
C ALA A 420 -3.36 -1.51 1.34
N ARG A 421 -2.06 -1.53 1.07
CA ARG A 421 -1.20 -0.36 0.80
C ARG A 421 -0.07 -0.79 -0.13
N TYR A 422 0.28 0.04 -1.12
CA TYR A 422 1.34 -0.26 -2.10
C TYR A 422 2.60 0.62 -1.95
N TYR A 423 2.41 1.84 -1.42
CA TYR A 423 3.46 2.85 -1.24
C TYR A 423 3.26 3.66 0.05
N GLY A 424 4.21 4.53 0.37
CA GLY A 424 4.25 5.29 1.63
C GLY A 424 4.74 4.45 2.81
N PHE A 425 4.80 5.04 4.01
CA PHE A 425 5.18 4.29 5.20
C PHE A 425 4.05 3.33 5.61
N ASN A 426 4.37 2.05 5.77
CA ASN A 426 3.50 1.15 6.54
C ASN A 426 3.42 1.60 8.01
N ASN A 427 2.47 1.06 8.78
CA ASN A 427 2.23 1.54 10.15
C ASN A 427 3.41 1.22 11.10
N GLY A 428 4.12 0.10 10.88
CA GLY A 428 5.31 -0.25 11.64
C GLY A 428 6.45 0.74 11.40
N ALA A 429 6.80 1.00 10.14
CA ALA A 429 7.85 1.93 9.77
C ALA A 429 7.52 3.36 10.23
N MET A 430 6.26 3.77 10.14
CA MET A 430 5.80 5.03 10.72
C MET A 430 6.05 5.09 12.24
N GLY A 431 5.71 4.03 12.98
CA GLY A 431 6.01 3.95 14.42
C GLY A 431 7.50 4.08 14.73
N ILE A 432 8.35 3.42 13.93
CA ILE A 432 9.81 3.54 14.07
C ILE A 432 10.30 4.95 13.79
N LEU A 433 9.82 5.59 12.73
CA LEU A 433 10.17 6.97 12.41
C LEU A 433 9.88 7.88 13.61
N LEU A 434 8.67 7.79 14.18
CA LEU A 434 8.28 8.62 15.31
C LEU A 434 9.06 8.29 16.59
N ALA A 435 9.20 7.01 16.96
CA ALA A 435 9.94 6.62 18.15
C ALA A 435 11.43 6.99 18.06
N SER A 436 12.05 6.74 16.89
CA SER A 436 13.44 7.11 16.63
C SER A 436 13.64 8.62 16.64
N SER A 437 12.66 9.40 16.14
CA SER A 437 12.70 10.87 16.21
C SER A 437 12.69 11.40 17.64
N ILE A 438 11.87 10.80 18.53
CA ILE A 438 11.78 11.18 19.94
C ILE A 438 13.12 10.90 20.64
N ILE A 439 13.63 9.68 20.52
CA ILE A 439 14.89 9.28 21.14
C ILE A 439 16.07 10.08 20.56
N SER A 440 16.06 10.33 19.25
CA SER A 440 17.05 11.17 18.58
C SER A 440 17.03 12.60 19.13
N TYR A 441 15.85 13.21 19.28
CA TYR A 441 15.71 14.54 19.86
C TYR A 441 16.34 14.62 21.26
N PHE A 442 15.98 13.70 22.18
CA PHE A 442 16.54 13.68 23.54
C PHE A 442 18.04 13.37 23.58
N THR A 443 18.56 12.66 22.57
CA THR A 443 19.99 12.37 22.45
C THR A 443 20.76 13.60 21.96
N VAL A 444 20.30 14.25 20.89
CA VAL A 444 21.01 15.36 20.24
C VAL A 444 20.89 16.65 21.06
N LYS A 445 19.75 16.89 21.72
CA LYS A 445 19.53 18.15 22.45
C LYS A 445 20.53 18.42 23.56
N LYS A 446 21.15 17.36 24.12
CA LYS A 446 22.21 17.46 25.14
C LYS A 446 23.43 18.26 24.66
N TYR A 447 23.62 18.34 23.34
CA TYR A 447 24.74 19.05 22.71
C TYR A 447 24.34 20.46 22.23
N LEU A 448 23.11 20.91 22.45
CA LEU A 448 22.66 22.25 22.07
C LEU A 448 23.10 23.27 23.14
N PRO A 449 23.67 24.42 22.75
CA PRO A 449 24.32 25.32 23.70
C PRO A 449 23.35 26.20 24.49
N ASN A 450 22.09 26.33 24.07
CA ASN A 450 21.10 27.16 24.77
C ASN A 450 19.65 26.70 24.54
N LYS A 451 18.74 27.16 25.41
CA LYS A 451 17.30 26.85 25.37
C LYS A 451 16.59 27.34 24.11
N ALA A 452 17.08 28.41 23.46
CA ALA A 452 16.47 28.94 22.24
C ALA A 452 16.69 27.97 21.07
N LEU A 453 17.90 27.42 20.94
CA LEU A 453 18.20 26.40 19.95
C LEU A 453 17.47 25.09 20.23
N GLU A 454 17.30 24.68 21.49
CA GLU A 454 16.45 23.52 21.84
C GLU A 454 15.01 23.71 21.34
N LYS A 455 14.42 24.88 21.60
CA LYS A 455 13.07 25.22 21.13
C LYS A 455 12.95 25.20 19.61
N THR A 456 13.89 25.82 18.90
CA THR A 456 13.93 25.81 17.44
C THR A 456 14.09 24.39 16.90
N PHE A 457 14.99 23.61 17.50
CA PHE A 457 15.24 22.22 17.12
C PHE A 457 14.00 21.33 17.31
N SER A 458 13.26 21.53 18.40
CA SER A 458 11.97 20.85 18.63
C SER A 458 10.94 21.20 17.57
N ILE A 459 10.88 22.46 17.13
CA ILE A 459 9.97 22.88 16.05
C ILE A 459 10.37 22.20 14.73
N VAL A 460 11.65 22.22 14.38
CA VAL A 460 12.15 21.60 13.15
C VAL A 460 11.84 20.11 13.12
N TYR A 461 12.12 19.37 14.19
CA TYR A 461 11.79 17.93 14.28
C TYR A 461 10.30 17.67 14.12
N GLY A 462 9.46 18.48 14.78
CA GLY A 462 8.01 18.36 14.69
C GLY A 462 7.47 18.58 13.28
N ILE A 463 7.88 19.68 12.64
CA ILE A 463 7.49 20.00 11.26
C ILE A 463 7.99 18.93 10.30
N LEU A 464 9.23 18.48 10.45
CA LEU A 464 9.83 17.45 9.59
C LEU A 464 9.03 16.15 9.65
N ASN A 465 8.68 15.67 10.85
CA ASN A 465 7.82 14.50 11.03
C ASN A 465 6.44 14.66 10.36
N ILE A 466 5.83 15.84 10.46
CA ILE A 466 4.52 16.15 9.83
C ILE A 466 4.65 16.14 8.30
N VAL A 467 5.66 16.81 7.75
CA VAL A 467 5.90 16.90 6.31
C VAL A 467 6.18 15.52 5.72
N ILE A 468 7.03 14.73 6.37
CA ILE A 468 7.40 13.39 5.88
C ILE A 468 6.19 12.45 5.82
N LEU A 469 5.27 12.52 6.79
CA LEU A 469 4.09 11.67 6.83
C LEU A 469 2.89 12.21 6.02
N SER A 470 3.05 13.36 5.37
CA SER A 470 2.03 13.99 4.52
C SER A 470 1.74 13.19 3.24
N SER A 471 0.68 13.57 2.52
CA SER A 471 0.26 12.97 1.26
C SER A 471 1.29 13.10 0.12
N ARG A 472 2.26 14.00 0.23
CA ARG A 472 3.28 14.23 -0.81
C ARG A 472 4.47 13.28 -0.71
N PHE A 473 4.87 12.89 0.50
CA PHE A 473 6.06 12.09 0.75
C PHE A 473 5.66 10.67 1.21
N GLY A 474 5.86 10.35 2.48
CA GLY A 474 5.61 9.04 3.08
C GLY A 474 4.16 8.81 3.47
N VAL A 475 3.24 8.98 2.52
CA VAL A 475 1.78 8.90 2.65
C VAL A 475 1.33 7.90 3.73
N ASN A 476 0.99 8.43 4.90
CA ASN A 476 0.39 7.66 5.98
C ASN A 476 -0.52 8.59 6.79
N THR A 477 -1.82 8.57 6.50
CA THR A 477 -2.81 9.45 7.14
C THR A 477 -2.82 9.31 8.66
N GLY A 478 -2.74 8.08 9.19
CA GLY A 478 -2.73 7.90 10.64
C GLY A 478 -1.42 8.32 11.28
N GLY A 479 -0.30 8.15 10.58
CA GLY A 479 1.00 8.70 10.93
C GLY A 479 1.01 10.22 10.98
N PHE A 480 0.41 10.87 9.98
CA PHE A 480 0.28 12.32 9.93
C PHE A 480 -0.47 12.89 11.15
N PHE A 481 -1.61 12.29 11.51
CA PHE A 481 -2.33 12.68 12.73
C PHE A 481 -1.49 12.40 13.99
N THR A 482 -0.79 11.26 14.04
CA THR A 482 0.08 10.90 15.16
C THR A 482 1.24 11.89 15.32
N SER A 483 1.85 12.36 14.22
CA SER A 483 2.94 13.33 14.26
C SER A 483 2.48 14.73 14.67
N ILE A 484 1.25 15.14 14.34
CA ILE A 484 0.64 16.36 14.89
C ILE A 484 0.52 16.25 16.40
N VAL A 485 -0.01 15.13 16.91
CA VAL A 485 -0.15 14.93 18.36
C VAL A 485 1.22 14.91 19.04
N LEU A 486 2.20 14.21 18.46
CA LEU A 486 3.58 14.25 18.93
C LEU A 486 4.12 15.69 18.96
N PHE A 487 3.90 16.46 17.90
CA PHE A 487 4.35 17.86 17.85
C PHE A 487 3.71 18.70 18.96
N LEU A 488 2.41 18.57 19.21
CA LEU A 488 1.73 19.27 20.29
C LEU A 488 2.27 18.88 21.67
N ILE A 489 2.55 17.59 21.89
CA ILE A 489 3.16 17.10 23.14
C ILE A 489 4.59 17.64 23.31
N MET A 490 5.36 17.71 22.23
CA MET A 490 6.71 18.29 22.23
C MET A 490 6.65 19.79 22.56
N ILE A 491 5.75 20.55 21.94
CA ILE A 491 5.53 21.97 22.25
C ILE A 491 5.14 22.13 23.73
N TYR A 492 4.20 21.32 24.22
CA TYR A 492 3.81 21.33 25.62
C TYR A 492 4.99 21.09 26.57
N THR A 493 5.84 20.12 26.24
CA THR A 493 6.97 19.74 27.10
C THR A 493 8.10 20.76 27.06
N VAL A 494 8.43 21.29 25.88
CA VAL A 494 9.62 22.13 25.65
C VAL A 494 9.32 23.63 25.87
N PHE A 495 8.12 24.10 25.50
CA PHE A 495 7.77 25.52 25.61
C PHE A 495 7.03 25.85 26.90
N PHE A 496 6.17 24.94 27.38
CA PHE A 496 5.39 25.16 28.60
C PHE A 496 5.95 24.42 29.82
N GLU A 497 7.09 23.75 29.69
CA GLU A 497 7.77 23.01 30.76
C GLU A 497 6.84 22.01 31.48
N GLY A 498 5.81 21.50 30.80
CA GLY A 498 4.82 20.59 31.39
C GLY A 498 3.79 21.26 32.31
N LYS A 499 3.62 22.59 32.26
CA LYS A 499 2.59 23.30 33.04
C LYS A 499 1.28 23.38 32.25
N PHE A 500 0.28 22.60 32.68
CA PHE A 500 -1.05 22.64 32.07
C PHE A 500 -1.87 23.83 32.58
N THR A 501 -2.23 24.74 31.68
CA THR A 501 -3.13 25.88 31.96
C THR A 501 -4.19 25.96 30.86
N PHE A 502 -5.36 26.53 31.14
CA PHE A 502 -6.40 26.72 30.13
C PHE A 502 -5.89 27.48 28.90
N LYS A 503 -5.07 28.52 29.12
CA LYS A 503 -4.40 29.28 28.06
C LYS A 503 -3.52 28.37 27.18
N ASN A 504 -2.70 27.53 27.78
CA ASN A 504 -1.83 26.59 27.04
C ASN A 504 -2.66 25.57 26.25
N ALA A 505 -3.76 25.08 26.82
CA ALA A 505 -4.66 24.15 26.14
C ALA A 505 -5.32 24.80 24.90
N VAL A 506 -5.78 26.05 25.01
CA VAL A 506 -6.33 26.81 23.88
C VAL A 506 -5.27 27.03 22.79
N ILE A 507 -4.03 27.39 23.15
CA ILE A 507 -2.93 27.57 22.18
C ILE A 507 -2.64 26.27 21.42
N LEU A 508 -2.54 25.14 22.14
CA LEU A 508 -2.32 23.83 21.52
C LEU A 508 -3.49 23.42 20.61
N GLY A 509 -4.73 23.67 21.04
CA GLY A 509 -5.92 23.41 20.25
C GLY A 509 -5.97 24.22 18.95
N LEU A 510 -5.67 25.52 19.02
CA LEU A 510 -5.59 26.40 17.84
C LEU A 510 -4.46 25.97 16.90
N LEU A 511 -3.30 25.62 17.43
CA LEU A 511 -2.16 25.15 16.63
C LEU A 511 -2.50 23.84 15.89
N GLY A 512 -3.10 22.87 16.60
CA GLY A 512 -3.56 21.63 15.99
C GLY A 512 -4.61 21.86 14.91
N PHE A 513 -5.60 22.73 15.18
CA PHE A 513 -6.61 23.13 14.21
C PHE A 513 -6.01 23.77 12.97
N LEU A 514 -5.07 24.71 13.13
CA LEU A 514 -4.41 25.39 12.01
C LEU A 514 -3.65 24.41 11.10
N ILE A 515 -2.93 23.44 11.69
CA ILE A 515 -2.20 22.43 10.90
C ILE A 515 -3.18 21.54 10.12
N LEU A 516 -4.27 21.11 10.76
CA LEU A 516 -5.31 20.30 10.11
C LEU A 516 -6.03 21.08 9.00
N TYR A 517 -6.38 22.33 9.26
CA TYR A 517 -7.00 23.23 8.30
C TYR A 517 -6.09 23.47 7.09
N ALA A 518 -4.82 23.79 7.32
CA ALA A 518 -3.84 23.99 6.25
C ALA A 518 -3.69 22.74 5.38
N ASN A 519 -3.60 21.55 5.99
CA ASN A 519 -3.52 20.30 5.26
C ASN A 519 -4.80 20.04 4.43
N LEU A 520 -5.98 20.28 5.01
CA LEU A 520 -7.25 20.11 4.31
C LEU A 520 -7.37 21.08 3.12
N TYR A 521 -6.98 22.34 3.32
CA TYR A 521 -7.02 23.36 2.30
C TYR A 521 -6.11 23.01 1.11
N ILE A 522 -4.90 22.50 1.39
CA ILE A 522 -3.99 22.02 0.34
C ILE A 522 -4.59 20.82 -0.40
N ASP A 523 -5.16 19.86 0.34
CA ASP A 523 -5.69 18.60 -0.22
C ASP A 523 -6.96 18.77 -1.06
N LEU A 524 -7.78 19.79 -0.77
CA LEU A 524 -8.98 20.11 -1.54
C LEU A 524 -8.66 20.87 -2.83
N ASN A 525 -7.56 21.62 -2.84
CA ASN A 525 -7.13 22.44 -3.97
C ASN A 525 -6.07 21.75 -4.86
N SER A 526 -5.64 20.53 -4.51
CA SER A 526 -4.77 19.74 -5.38
C SER A 526 -5.55 19.06 -6.50
N LEU A 527 -4.96 19.00 -7.70
CA LEU A 527 -5.52 18.32 -8.88
C LEU A 527 -5.78 16.83 -8.60
N ASP A 528 -4.85 16.18 -7.90
CA ASP A 528 -5.06 14.87 -7.29
C ASP A 528 -5.48 15.06 -5.84
N ARG A 529 -6.78 14.94 -5.56
CA ARG A 529 -7.30 14.96 -4.19
C ARG A 529 -6.73 13.79 -3.41
N GLY A 530 -6.14 14.06 -2.25
CA GLY A 530 -5.64 13.01 -1.36
C GLY A 530 -6.76 12.27 -0.63
N HIS A 531 -6.36 11.44 0.33
CA HIS A 531 -7.28 10.54 1.04
C HIS A 531 -8.32 11.28 1.89
N ALA A 532 -7.96 12.43 2.47
CA ALA A 532 -8.88 13.21 3.29
C ALA A 532 -9.88 14.00 2.42
N GLY A 533 -9.41 14.68 1.38
CA GLY A 533 -10.25 15.40 0.42
C GLY A 533 -11.19 14.47 -0.33
N SER A 534 -10.72 13.29 -0.75
CA SER A 534 -11.58 12.28 -1.36
C SER A 534 -12.60 11.70 -0.38
N LEU A 535 -12.26 11.51 0.90
CA LEU A 535 -13.21 11.12 1.94
C LEU A 535 -14.29 12.19 2.12
N ILE A 536 -13.93 13.47 2.19
CA ILE A 536 -14.91 14.57 2.33
C ILE A 536 -15.82 14.64 1.11
N TYR A 537 -15.25 14.53 -0.10
CA TYR A 537 -16.04 14.50 -1.33
C TYR A 537 -17.00 13.30 -1.35
N ARG A 538 -16.51 12.11 -0.98
CA ARG A 538 -17.35 10.92 -0.82
C ARG A 538 -18.40 11.10 0.26
N ALA A 539 -18.06 11.66 1.42
CA ALA A 539 -19.01 11.91 2.50
C ALA A 539 -20.08 12.94 2.08
N LYS A 540 -19.73 13.91 1.23
CA LYS A 540 -20.68 14.86 0.64
C LYS A 540 -21.68 14.17 -0.30
N ILE A 541 -21.24 13.17 -1.06
CA ILE A 541 -22.08 12.42 -2.02
C ILE A 541 -22.87 11.29 -1.33
N LEU A 542 -22.19 10.51 -0.48
CA LEU A 542 -22.68 9.26 0.11
C LEU A 542 -23.38 9.49 1.46
N GLY A 543 -23.13 10.63 2.12
CA GLY A 543 -23.71 11.03 3.41
C GLY A 543 -22.87 10.65 4.64
N ARG A 544 -23.39 10.96 5.84
CA ARG A 544 -22.72 10.69 7.14
C ARG A 544 -22.44 9.21 7.41
N LYS A 545 -23.18 8.32 6.75
CA LYS A 545 -23.08 6.86 6.90
C LYS A 545 -21.73 6.31 6.42
N GLU A 546 -21.17 6.84 5.34
CA GLU A 546 -19.84 6.48 4.83
C GLU A 546 -18.74 6.68 5.88
N VAL A 547 -18.77 7.82 6.59
CA VAL A 547 -17.78 8.13 7.63
C VAL A 547 -17.91 7.16 8.81
N TYR A 548 -19.13 6.89 9.25
CA TYR A 548 -19.40 5.94 10.32
C TYR A 548 -18.92 4.52 9.96
N GLU A 549 -19.23 4.03 8.76
CA GLU A 549 -18.82 2.72 8.28
C GLU A 549 -17.30 2.58 8.20
N ILE A 550 -16.60 3.60 7.74
CA ILE A 550 -15.12 3.62 7.71
C ILE A 550 -14.55 3.55 9.13
N ILE A 551 -15.11 4.30 10.08
CA ILE A 551 -14.67 4.26 11.48
C ILE A 551 -14.89 2.88 12.09
N VAL A 552 -16.09 2.32 11.94
CA VAL A 552 -16.42 0.98 12.47
C VAL A 552 -15.54 -0.09 11.84
N PHE A 553 -15.29 -0.02 10.53
CA PHE A 553 -14.40 -0.95 9.85
C PHE A 553 -12.97 -0.86 10.41
N LYS A 554 -12.43 0.35 10.58
CA LYS A 554 -11.10 0.55 11.17
C LYS A 554 -11.00 0.00 12.60
N LEU A 555 -12.02 0.24 13.42
CA LEU A 555 -12.04 -0.26 14.80
C LEU A 555 -12.13 -1.79 14.85
N LYS A 556 -12.94 -2.42 13.98
CA LYS A 556 -13.01 -3.88 13.87
C LYS A 556 -11.67 -4.49 13.46
N GLU A 557 -11.00 -3.92 12.45
CA GLU A 557 -9.68 -4.36 12.02
C GLU A 557 -8.66 -4.19 13.15
N LEU A 558 -8.61 -3.02 13.80
CA LEU A 558 -7.71 -2.78 14.93
C LEU A 558 -7.91 -3.82 16.04
N PHE A 559 -9.16 -4.08 16.43
CA PHE A 559 -9.47 -5.06 17.46
C PHE A 559 -9.03 -6.47 17.05
N LYS A 560 -9.39 -6.91 15.84
CA LYS A 560 -9.01 -8.22 15.29
C LYS A 560 -7.50 -8.44 15.29
N PHE A 561 -6.72 -7.46 14.80
CA PHE A 561 -5.27 -7.52 14.81
C PHE A 561 -4.71 -7.52 16.24
N THR A 562 -5.29 -6.73 17.16
CA THR A 562 -4.80 -6.65 18.54
C THR A 562 -4.91 -7.99 19.27
N ILE A 563 -6.02 -8.70 19.11
CA ILE A 563 -6.26 -9.96 19.83
C ILE A 563 -5.65 -11.19 19.15
N SER A 564 -5.22 -11.06 17.89
CA SER A 564 -4.65 -12.18 17.14
C SER A 564 -3.18 -12.41 17.52
N PRO A 565 -2.72 -13.67 17.66
CA PRO A 565 -1.30 -13.97 17.68
C PRO A 565 -0.63 -13.57 16.35
N PRO A 566 0.63 -13.10 16.37
CA PRO A 566 1.51 -13.01 17.55
C PRO A 566 1.34 -11.72 18.37
N TRP A 567 0.53 -10.76 17.92
CA TRP A 567 0.50 -9.41 18.48
C TRP A 567 0.07 -9.34 19.94
N ILE A 568 -0.98 -10.07 20.33
CA ILE A 568 -1.43 -10.12 21.74
C ILE A 568 -0.34 -10.62 22.69
N ILE A 569 0.42 -11.63 22.26
CA ILE A 569 1.49 -12.24 23.07
C ILE A 569 2.60 -11.22 23.32
N VAL A 570 3.01 -10.51 22.27
CA VAL A 570 4.05 -9.48 22.34
C VAL A 570 3.57 -8.29 23.18
N LEU A 571 2.32 -7.83 23.01
CA LEU A 571 1.76 -6.75 23.83
C LEU A 571 1.78 -7.08 25.32
N ILE A 572 1.31 -8.27 25.69
CA ILE A 572 1.32 -8.73 27.09
C ILE A 572 2.75 -8.77 27.63
N SER A 573 3.70 -9.28 26.83
CA SER A 573 5.12 -9.28 27.17
C SER A 573 5.64 -7.86 27.44
N GLN A 574 5.39 -6.91 26.53
CA GLN A 574 5.82 -5.52 26.68
C GLN A 574 5.23 -4.85 27.93
N ILE A 575 3.95 -5.10 28.25
CA ILE A 575 3.31 -4.58 29.46
C ILE A 575 4.02 -5.11 30.72
N PHE A 576 4.30 -6.41 30.79
CA PHE A 576 5.01 -6.99 31.92
C PHE A 576 6.46 -6.47 32.03
N PHE A 577 7.14 -6.27 30.91
CA PHE A 577 8.48 -5.67 30.89
C PHE A 577 8.45 -4.26 31.49
N ILE A 578 7.57 -3.39 30.99
CA ILE A 578 7.44 -2.00 31.46
C ILE A 578 7.11 -1.96 32.96
N LYS A 579 6.18 -2.80 33.41
CA LYS A 579 5.84 -2.91 34.84
C LYS A 579 7.05 -3.33 35.68
N SER A 580 7.79 -4.35 35.23
CA SER A 580 8.99 -4.83 35.91
C SER A 580 10.08 -3.76 35.96
N PHE A 581 10.28 -3.02 34.86
CA PHE A 581 11.24 -1.92 34.79
C PHE A 581 10.92 -0.85 35.83
N TRP A 582 9.68 -0.34 35.88
CA TRP A 582 9.33 0.73 36.82
C TRP A 582 9.38 0.30 38.29
N ASN A 583 9.10 -0.97 38.59
CA ASN A 583 9.31 -1.52 39.93
C ASN A 583 10.78 -1.45 40.33
N LYS A 584 11.69 -1.89 39.45
CA LYS A 584 13.15 -1.84 39.68
C LYS A 584 13.71 -0.42 39.62
N PHE A 585 13.09 0.47 38.84
CA PHE A 585 13.49 1.87 38.74
C PHE A 585 13.40 2.58 40.08
N LYS A 586 12.39 2.28 40.91
CA LYS A 586 12.25 2.87 42.25
C LYS A 586 13.50 2.63 43.11
N GLU A 587 14.08 1.44 43.00
CA GLU A 587 15.30 1.05 43.73
C GLU A 587 16.58 1.68 43.15
N ARG A 588 16.58 2.06 41.87
CA ARG A 588 17.77 2.46 41.09
C ARG A 588 17.71 3.90 40.54
N SER A 589 16.73 4.67 40.98
CA SER A 589 16.36 5.95 40.36
C SER A 589 17.49 6.97 40.33
N SER A 590 18.31 7.05 41.38
CA SER A 590 19.41 8.01 41.51
C SER A 590 20.43 7.88 40.37
N TYR A 591 20.86 6.65 40.05
CA TYR A 591 21.85 6.38 39.00
C TYR A 591 21.29 6.65 37.59
N ILE A 592 20.04 6.26 37.35
CA ILE A 592 19.42 6.40 36.03
C ILE A 592 19.18 7.89 35.70
N LEU A 593 18.78 8.68 36.70
CA LEU A 593 18.55 10.11 36.54
C LEU A 593 19.84 10.91 36.33
N GLU A 594 20.98 10.44 36.84
CA GLU A 594 22.28 11.04 36.53
C GLU A 594 22.63 10.89 35.03
N TYR A 595 22.40 9.69 34.47
CA TYR A 595 22.74 9.40 33.07
C TYR A 595 21.72 9.97 32.06
N ARG A 596 20.43 9.91 32.39
CA ARG A 596 19.34 10.38 31.52
C ARG A 596 18.27 11.12 32.35
N PRO A 597 18.53 12.38 32.73
CA PRO A 597 17.69 13.14 33.68
C PRO A 597 16.23 13.25 33.27
N GLU A 598 15.95 13.29 31.97
CA GLU A 598 14.60 13.47 31.43
C GLU A 598 13.95 12.17 30.95
N VAL A 599 14.42 11.00 31.42
CA VAL A 599 13.86 9.69 31.04
C VAL A 599 12.35 9.60 31.25
N HIS A 600 11.81 10.22 32.31
CA HIS A 600 10.37 10.25 32.55
C HIS A 600 9.63 11.00 31.44
N LYS A 601 10.13 12.18 31.03
CA LYS A 601 9.54 12.97 29.94
C LYS A 601 9.58 12.16 28.64
N GLU A 602 10.73 11.59 28.31
CA GLU A 602 10.93 10.78 27.12
C GLU A 602 9.98 9.56 27.09
N TYR A 603 9.84 8.85 28.23
CA TYR A 603 8.87 7.76 28.40
C TYR A 603 7.44 8.21 28.15
N PHE A 604 6.98 9.28 28.79
CA PHE A 604 5.60 9.75 28.65
C PHE A 604 5.28 10.19 27.22
N ILE A 605 6.19 10.92 26.58
CA ILE A 605 6.02 11.37 25.19
C ILE A 605 5.92 10.17 24.26
N LEU A 606 6.84 9.20 24.37
CA LEU A 606 6.85 8.02 23.51
C LEU A 606 5.61 7.16 23.76
N LEU A 607 5.25 6.90 25.02
CA LEU A 607 4.07 6.10 25.37
C LEU A 607 2.77 6.72 24.85
N ILE A 608 2.54 8.02 25.10
CA ILE A 608 1.32 8.70 24.62
C ILE A 608 1.28 8.68 23.09
N THR A 609 2.41 8.95 22.43
CA THR A 609 2.48 8.90 20.96
C THR A 609 2.20 7.49 20.44
N ALA A 610 2.70 6.44 21.11
CA ALA A 610 2.41 5.05 20.75
C ALA A 610 0.92 4.70 20.93
N ILE A 611 0.29 5.15 22.02
CA ILE A 611 -1.15 4.96 22.26
C ILE A 611 -1.97 5.65 21.17
N VAL A 612 -1.59 6.87 20.77
CA VAL A 612 -2.26 7.59 19.68
C VAL A 612 -2.08 6.83 18.36
N ALA A 613 -0.86 6.38 18.05
CA ALA A 613 -0.58 5.58 16.87
C ALA A 613 -1.42 4.28 16.85
N PHE A 614 -1.63 3.67 18.00
CA PHE A 614 -2.45 2.46 18.16
C PHE A 614 -3.90 2.70 17.75
N PHE A 615 -4.54 3.77 18.24
CA PHE A 615 -5.97 4.02 17.97
C PHE A 615 -6.28 4.65 16.62
N VAL A 616 -5.36 5.46 16.09
CA VAL A 616 -5.59 6.20 14.85
C VAL A 616 -5.46 5.31 13.60
N ASN A 617 -4.68 4.23 13.70
CA ASN A 617 -4.34 3.35 12.57
C ASN A 617 -5.15 2.04 12.60
N ASP A 618 -5.44 1.52 11.41
CA ASP A 618 -6.10 0.23 11.16
C ASP A 618 -5.31 -0.96 11.72
N THR A 619 -3.99 -0.98 11.50
CA THR A 619 -3.07 -1.96 12.11
C THR A 619 -2.18 -1.31 13.18
N GLY A 620 -2.77 -0.43 13.99
CA GLY A 620 -2.06 0.38 14.98
C GLY A 620 -1.31 -0.43 16.05
N VAL A 621 -1.70 -1.68 16.30
CA VAL A 621 -0.95 -2.60 17.17
C VAL A 621 0.49 -2.83 16.70
N ILE A 622 0.72 -2.89 15.39
CA ILE A 622 2.07 -3.07 14.84
C ILE A 622 2.91 -1.83 15.13
N ALA A 623 2.37 -0.63 14.88
CA ALA A 623 3.04 0.63 15.20
C ALA A 623 3.41 0.70 16.68
N PHE A 624 2.44 0.38 17.57
CA PHE A 624 2.64 0.37 19.01
C PHE A 624 3.78 -0.57 19.44
N ILE A 625 3.78 -1.83 18.96
CA ILE A 625 4.81 -2.82 19.32
C ILE A 625 6.21 -2.31 18.98
N TYR A 626 6.40 -1.74 17.79
CA TYR A 626 7.72 -1.24 17.39
C TYR A 626 8.10 0.05 18.10
N MET A 627 7.16 0.95 18.41
CA MET A 627 7.46 2.11 19.25
C MET A 627 7.90 1.69 20.66
N ILE A 628 7.15 0.78 21.29
CA ILE A 628 7.51 0.26 22.60
C ILE A 628 8.81 -0.54 22.54
N GLN A 629 9.13 -1.24 21.45
CA GLN A 629 10.43 -1.89 21.29
C GLN A 629 11.58 -0.89 21.48
N TYR A 630 11.54 0.28 20.83
CA TYR A 630 12.56 1.32 21.02
C TYR A 630 12.62 1.84 22.46
N LEU A 631 11.46 1.93 23.14
CA LEU A 631 11.39 2.28 24.56
C LEU A 631 12.02 1.21 25.47
N LEU A 632 11.82 -0.07 25.17
CA LEU A 632 12.43 -1.15 25.94
C LEU A 632 13.95 -1.15 25.79
N VAL A 633 14.46 -0.92 24.57
CA VAL A 633 15.90 -0.78 24.34
C VAL A 633 16.48 0.42 25.10
N LEU A 634 15.73 1.53 25.18
CA LEU A 634 16.09 2.67 26.02
C LEU A 634 16.24 2.26 27.49
N PHE A 635 15.22 1.59 28.04
CA PHE A 635 15.21 1.11 29.43
C PHE A 635 16.36 0.16 29.75
N VAL A 636 16.64 -0.79 28.87
CA VAL A 636 17.74 -1.74 29.02
C VAL A 636 19.09 -1.03 29.03
N ASN A 637 19.33 -0.11 28.10
CA ASN A 637 20.62 0.58 28.00
C ASN A 637 20.91 1.51 29.20
N ILE A 638 19.91 2.15 29.78
CA ILE A 638 20.12 3.06 30.93
C ILE A 638 20.15 2.34 32.28
N SER A 639 19.66 1.10 32.38
CA SER A 639 19.54 0.38 33.66
C SER A 639 20.37 -0.88 33.77
N ILE A 640 20.54 -1.65 32.69
CA ILE A 640 21.16 -2.99 32.73
C ILE A 640 22.59 -2.97 32.18
N ALA A 641 22.86 -2.19 31.13
CA ALA A 641 24.16 -2.16 30.43
C ALA A 641 25.37 -1.80 31.32
N LYS A 642 25.12 -1.37 32.56
CA LYS A 642 26.13 -0.94 33.52
C LYS A 642 26.39 -1.96 34.63
N GLU A 643 25.55 -2.99 34.75
CA GLU A 643 25.59 -3.96 35.86
C GLU A 643 26.42 -5.21 35.59
N PHE A 644 26.94 -5.38 34.37
CA PHE A 644 27.77 -6.50 33.98
C PHE A 644 29.09 -6.05 33.35
#